data_AF-A0A9W8YFG6-F1
#
_entry.id   AF-A0A9W8YFG6-F1
#
_cell.length_a   1.000
_cell.length_b   1.000
_cell.length_c   1.000
_cell.angle_alpha   90.00
_cell.angle_beta   90.00
_cell.angle_gamma   90.00
#
_symmetry.space_group_name_H-M   'P 1'
#
loop_
_entity.id
_entity.type
_entity.pdbx_description
1 polymer ?
#
loop_
_entity_poly.entity_id
_entity_poly.type
_entity_poly.pdbx_seq_one_letter_code
_entity_poly.pdbx_strand_id
1 'polypeptide(L)'
;MAIVDIHTHVYPPKYMELLKSRSTVPYVRTFPDAPDSARLIILPGEDDPSTPSTSRGRPIGSEYYDIKEKIAFMDLHKINKSVISLANPWLDFLSVEEAGEAAKKINDDVNDQCSQYPGRLYFFGTLPLSASPDVITAEIERLSTLKYARGVIMGTSGLGQGLDDAKLDPVYAALEKHQQLIFLHPHYGLPSSVYGPRASEYGHVLPLALGFPLETTIAVTRMMLSGVWDKFTKLNVLLAHSGGTLPFLAGRIESCILHDGHLEKHGKTEKRRDVWDILKTNIYLDAVIYSEVGLKAALEASGSDRLLFGTDHPFFPPLEEDATEWHSVNANYGAISKAFAGDDKKAQDVLGVQWVTSNTTVSGFSLTEAQKTIYIDASFGNVTDTEGLTLIPPTALEFAETFREDISTLFGANWTLQRVDQLPSSGILLGHFRGNERDLTYENGIVTEEGYEVEVANGSVYVGGTGARGMFWGTRSLLQGLLVANGSLPSGRVVDAPAYATRGYMLDAGRKWYTADFLKELCTYASFFKMSEFHYHSSDNYPLNRGHNETWSKVFSHFSLYPEENTELQGLIQRRNETLSRADFEDLQKHCAQKGVTVIPEIEAPGHALAITKWKPELALAKKDLLNLSHPDAIPTVKAIWSEFLPWFQTKEVHIGADEYDSELADDYINFVNEMADFVNSTSGKRIRIWGTYEPSSNLEISKDIIVQHWQYGQSDPIELQDSGYDLINSEDWWAYMSLKNDHMPILPAPYPQFYNVTRTVNFANVPGWQWDPSLFNPVNTTEQLQPDASGNKGAILAAWNDNGADATTQLEAYYAMREGIPAMAARAWAGKRGVGIQADKLAEGIAFLAPKAPGQNLDRRLPNSQTPSQTSPLLSWTRQSSDTTTINLDKASYGPPYTLTLNVSSSFTLSGPDTSLSLVATNSSINNNNTHPYTLIFSTADNFPYPLRSVSPLDGHDPGHPGRIWTNQSSSSHEPVTITLPTTLRIETDIRNGSRVWVNDEFAGRFEVFVFGGRNTLFSWSQMALVAPLGKIKGGVDGLVLEEGIGAGQSGSGNGSYVGVPGQSAAGRVGVSGMGMLVFGVVMLNLLGI
;
A
#
# COMPACT_ATOMS: atom_id res chain seq x y z
N MET A 1 -5.68 11.24 6.26
CA MET A 1 -7.05 11.35 6.80
C MET A 1 -7.18 12.71 7.47
N ALA A 2 -8.33 13.37 7.44
CA ALA A 2 -8.51 14.70 8.01
C ALA A 2 -9.13 14.62 9.42
N ILE A 3 -8.43 15.09 10.45
CA ILE A 3 -8.97 15.19 11.82
C ILE A 3 -9.98 16.34 11.89
N VAL A 4 -11.16 16.06 12.41
CA VAL A 4 -12.27 17.02 12.55
C VAL A 4 -12.63 17.19 14.02
N ASP A 5 -12.42 18.38 14.55
CA ASP A 5 -12.77 18.77 15.90
C ASP A 5 -14.18 19.38 15.92
N ILE A 6 -15.17 18.62 16.43
CA ILE A 6 -16.59 19.00 16.47
C ILE A 6 -16.97 19.74 17.76
N HIS A 7 -16.13 19.71 18.79
CA HIS A 7 -16.40 20.35 20.08
C HIS A 7 -15.24 21.29 20.40
N THR A 8 -15.40 22.54 19.99
CA THR A 8 -14.47 23.63 20.30
C THR A 8 -15.18 24.97 20.23
N HIS A 9 -14.67 25.95 20.97
CA HIS A 9 -15.31 27.21 21.21
C HIS A 9 -14.48 28.43 20.81
N VAL A 10 -15.18 29.51 20.44
CA VAL A 10 -14.63 30.84 20.23
C VAL A 10 -15.62 31.90 20.75
N TYR A 11 -15.08 33.03 21.19
CA TYR A 11 -15.79 34.22 21.66
C TYR A 11 -15.55 35.31 20.61
N PRO A 12 -16.36 35.36 19.55
CA PRO A 12 -16.08 36.23 18.42
C PRO A 12 -16.07 37.71 18.86
N PRO A 13 -15.34 38.60 18.15
CA PRO A 13 -15.18 40.01 18.51
C PRO A 13 -16.48 40.72 18.90
N LYS A 14 -17.58 40.49 18.17
CA LYS A 14 -18.90 41.07 18.47
C LYS A 14 -19.45 40.62 19.82
N TYR A 15 -19.18 39.38 20.22
CA TYR A 15 -19.57 38.88 21.54
C TYR A 15 -18.69 39.46 22.65
N MET A 16 -17.38 39.56 22.40
CA MET A 16 -16.45 40.19 23.35
C MET A 16 -16.77 41.68 23.57
N GLU A 17 -17.13 42.41 22.52
CA GLU A 17 -17.63 43.79 22.61
C GLU A 17 -18.88 43.87 23.49
N LEU A 18 -19.85 42.97 23.26
CA LEU A 18 -21.06 42.90 24.07
C LEU A 18 -20.72 42.66 25.55
N LEU A 19 -19.92 41.65 25.87
CA LEU A 19 -19.56 41.33 27.26
C LEU A 19 -18.74 42.43 27.94
N LYS A 20 -17.84 43.12 27.22
CA LYS A 20 -17.05 44.24 27.75
C LYS A 20 -17.90 45.48 27.99
N SER A 21 -18.96 45.69 27.23
CA SER A 21 -19.87 46.84 27.38
C SER A 21 -20.78 46.75 28.61
N ARG A 22 -20.92 45.56 29.20
CA ARG A 22 -21.88 45.29 30.27
C ARG A 22 -21.38 45.74 31.65
N SER A 23 -22.32 46.23 32.45
CA SER A 23 -22.10 46.59 33.86
C SER A 23 -22.63 45.54 34.84
N THR A 24 -23.41 44.57 34.36
CA THR A 24 -24.06 43.49 35.14
C THR A 24 -23.63 42.13 34.61
N VAL A 25 -23.45 41.16 35.49
CA VAL A 25 -23.11 39.78 35.14
C VAL A 25 -24.09 39.22 34.09
N PRO A 26 -23.62 38.53 33.03
CA PRO A 26 -22.22 38.23 32.73
C PRO A 26 -21.49 39.40 32.05
N TYR A 27 -20.18 39.54 32.29
CA TYR A 27 -19.33 40.55 31.66
C TYR A 27 -17.86 40.11 31.57
N VAL A 28 -17.09 40.78 30.71
CA VAL A 28 -15.62 40.68 30.68
C VAL A 28 -15.02 42.00 31.15
N ARG A 29 -14.14 41.97 32.15
CA ARG A 29 -13.52 43.19 32.72
C ARG A 29 -12.10 42.94 33.22
N THR A 30 -11.27 43.97 33.19
CA THR A 30 -10.00 44.04 33.92
C THR A 30 -10.20 44.81 35.22
N PHE A 31 -9.59 44.34 36.32
CA PHE A 31 -9.70 45.00 37.61
C PHE A 31 -8.47 45.90 37.86
N PRO A 32 -8.61 47.02 38.60
CA PRO A 32 -7.50 47.96 38.81
C PRO A 32 -6.25 47.33 39.45
N ASP A 33 -6.44 46.31 40.28
CA ASP A 33 -5.38 45.55 40.96
C ASP A 33 -4.83 44.38 40.13
N ALA A 34 -5.40 44.11 38.95
CA ALA A 34 -4.95 43.11 37.98
C ALA A 34 -5.22 43.59 36.53
N PRO A 35 -4.56 44.67 36.08
CA PRO A 35 -4.89 45.33 34.81
C PRO A 35 -4.62 44.45 33.58
N ASP A 36 -3.68 43.50 33.69
CA ASP A 36 -3.27 42.61 32.61
C ASP A 36 -4.06 41.28 32.58
N SER A 37 -5.02 41.09 33.50
CA SER A 37 -5.83 39.87 33.58
C SER A 37 -7.31 40.19 33.34
N ALA A 38 -7.74 40.10 32.08
CA ALA A 38 -9.16 40.15 31.76
C ALA A 38 -9.86 38.93 32.36
N ARG A 39 -10.99 39.16 33.03
CA ARG A 39 -11.78 38.12 33.69
C ARG A 39 -13.16 38.04 33.07
N LEU A 40 -13.57 36.83 32.70
CA LEU A 40 -14.94 36.49 32.33
C LEU A 40 -15.70 36.10 33.60
N ILE A 41 -16.73 36.88 33.95
CA ILE A 41 -17.62 36.64 35.08
C ILE A 41 -18.96 36.19 34.50
N ILE A 42 -19.39 34.96 34.83
CA ILE A 42 -20.59 34.34 34.24
C ILE A 42 -21.74 34.32 35.25
N LEU A 43 -21.45 34.03 36.52
CA LEU A 43 -22.46 33.90 37.57
C LEU A 43 -22.29 34.97 38.67
N PRO A 44 -23.39 35.48 39.28
CA PRO A 44 -23.29 36.50 40.32
C PRO A 44 -22.42 36.08 41.52
N GLY A 45 -22.37 34.78 41.84
CA GLY A 45 -21.52 34.25 42.90
C GLY A 45 -20.02 34.28 42.59
N GLU A 46 -19.63 34.49 41.33
CA GLU A 46 -18.23 34.66 40.92
C GLU A 46 -17.76 36.13 41.07
N ASP A 47 -18.68 37.07 41.29
CA ASP A 47 -18.43 38.50 41.40
C ASP A 47 -18.44 38.99 42.86
N ASP A 48 -17.84 38.21 43.76
CA ASP A 48 -17.73 38.59 45.18
C ASP A 48 -16.57 39.58 45.39
N PRO A 49 -16.83 40.81 45.86
CA PRO A 49 -15.79 41.79 46.16
C PRO A 49 -14.73 41.32 47.17
N SER A 50 -15.03 40.32 48.00
CA SER A 50 -14.12 39.73 48.98
C SER A 50 -13.16 38.69 48.38
N THR A 51 -13.44 38.18 47.17
CA THR A 51 -12.54 37.29 46.42
C THR A 51 -11.46 38.14 45.74
N PRO A 52 -10.16 37.77 45.82
CA PRO A 52 -9.09 38.47 45.08
C PRO A 52 -9.42 38.59 43.59
N SER A 53 -9.14 39.75 42.97
CA SER A 53 -9.52 40.02 41.57
C SER A 53 -8.96 39.00 40.57
N THR A 54 -7.76 38.47 40.82
CA THR A 54 -7.12 37.40 40.03
C THR A 54 -7.83 36.03 40.14
N SER A 55 -8.73 35.90 41.12
CA SER A 55 -9.49 34.69 41.42
C SER A 55 -11.00 34.84 41.16
N ARG A 56 -11.47 36.00 40.69
CA ARG A 56 -12.87 36.21 40.27
C ARG A 56 -13.10 35.68 38.87
N GLY A 57 -14.16 34.89 38.68
CA GLY A 57 -14.47 34.26 37.40
C GLY A 57 -13.28 33.55 36.76
N ARG A 58 -13.24 33.53 35.44
CA ARG A 58 -12.21 32.83 34.66
C ARG A 58 -11.27 33.80 33.94
N PRO A 59 -9.96 33.52 33.87
CA PRO A 59 -9.08 34.28 32.98
C PRO A 59 -9.55 34.10 31.54
N ILE A 60 -9.50 35.18 30.75
CA ILE A 60 -9.80 35.13 29.32
C ILE A 60 -8.68 35.80 28.54
N GLY A 61 -7.91 35.01 27.81
CA GLY A 61 -6.84 35.47 26.92
C GLY A 61 -7.26 35.49 25.45
N SER A 62 -6.29 35.77 24.56
CA SER A 62 -6.51 35.83 23.11
C SER A 62 -6.95 34.50 22.52
N GLU A 63 -6.61 33.37 23.14
CA GLU A 63 -7.03 32.02 22.75
C GLU A 63 -8.57 31.85 22.70
N TYR A 64 -9.31 32.72 23.38
CA TYR A 64 -10.77 32.72 23.33
C TYR A 64 -11.34 33.46 22.11
N TYR A 65 -10.71 34.52 21.63
CA TYR A 65 -11.35 35.46 20.68
C TYR A 65 -10.53 35.78 19.43
N ASP A 66 -9.22 35.49 19.41
CA ASP A 66 -8.40 35.61 18.22
C ASP A 66 -8.44 34.30 17.42
N ILE A 67 -9.02 34.37 16.22
CA ILE A 67 -9.16 33.20 15.35
C ILE A 67 -7.79 32.65 14.90
N LYS A 68 -6.74 33.48 14.89
CA LYS A 68 -5.38 33.04 14.56
C LYS A 68 -4.83 32.10 15.61
N GLU A 69 -5.12 32.34 16.89
CA GLU A 69 -4.74 31.44 17.97
C GLU A 69 -5.47 30.09 17.84
N LYS A 70 -6.74 30.10 17.41
CA LYS A 70 -7.44 28.85 17.09
C LYS A 70 -6.77 28.08 15.94
N ILE A 71 -6.32 28.77 14.88
CA ILE A 71 -5.59 28.14 13.78
C ILE A 71 -4.23 27.60 14.26
N ALA A 72 -3.50 28.36 15.08
CA ALA A 72 -2.23 27.91 15.67
C ALA A 72 -2.43 26.67 16.56
N PHE A 73 -3.46 26.65 17.39
CA PHE A 73 -3.87 25.47 18.16
C PHE A 73 -4.18 24.27 17.26
N MET A 74 -4.92 24.50 16.17
CA MET A 74 -5.23 23.43 15.21
C MET A 74 -3.97 22.88 14.55
N ASP A 75 -3.05 23.74 14.11
CA ASP A 75 -1.79 23.32 13.48
C ASP A 75 -0.90 22.56 14.47
N LEU A 76 -0.78 23.03 15.71
CA LEU A 76 -0.04 22.37 16.78
C LEU A 76 -0.55 20.96 17.06
N HIS A 77 -1.88 20.80 17.12
CA HIS A 77 -2.52 19.52 17.43
C HIS A 77 -2.91 18.71 16.19
N LYS A 78 -2.44 19.10 14.99
CA LYS A 78 -2.69 18.40 13.71
C LYS A 78 -4.18 18.26 13.36
N ILE A 79 -4.99 19.22 13.78
CA ILE A 79 -6.42 19.29 13.50
C ILE A 79 -6.63 19.96 12.14
N ASN A 80 -7.16 19.20 11.18
CA ASN A 80 -7.39 19.72 9.84
C ASN A 80 -8.59 20.65 9.78
N LYS A 81 -9.67 20.30 10.50
CA LYS A 81 -10.93 21.04 10.48
C LYS A 81 -11.49 21.22 11.88
N SER A 82 -12.08 22.38 12.15
CA SER A 82 -12.86 22.61 13.38
C SER A 82 -14.25 23.14 13.05
N VAL A 83 -15.24 22.67 13.79
CA VAL A 83 -16.58 23.27 13.84
C VAL A 83 -16.66 24.08 15.13
N ILE A 84 -16.37 25.37 15.02
CA ILE A 84 -16.30 26.28 16.16
C ILE A 84 -17.71 26.70 16.61
N SER A 85 -17.86 27.01 17.89
CA SER A 85 -19.15 27.39 18.46
C SER A 85 -18.98 28.43 19.56
N LEU A 86 -20.04 29.15 19.91
CA LEU A 86 -20.04 29.98 21.11
C LEU A 86 -19.95 29.09 22.35
N ALA A 87 -19.39 29.58 23.46
CA ALA A 87 -19.53 28.92 24.77
C ALA A 87 -20.32 29.78 25.75
N ASN A 88 -20.65 29.22 26.91
CA ASN A 88 -21.34 29.95 27.96
C ASN A 88 -20.51 31.18 28.43
N PRO A 89 -21.11 32.36 28.66
CA PRO A 89 -22.54 32.58 28.80
C PRO A 89 -23.28 32.51 27.47
N TRP A 90 -24.54 32.08 27.50
CA TRP A 90 -25.40 32.03 26.31
C TRP A 90 -25.98 33.43 26.05
N LEU A 91 -27.16 33.54 25.45
CA LEU A 91 -27.83 34.83 25.23
C LEU A 91 -29.06 35.03 26.15
N ASP A 92 -29.19 34.18 27.17
CA ASP A 92 -30.29 34.17 28.14
C ASP A 92 -30.32 35.40 29.06
N PHE A 93 -29.19 36.12 29.16
CA PHE A 93 -29.09 37.38 29.92
C PHE A 93 -29.58 38.62 29.16
N LEU A 94 -29.85 38.49 27.85
CA LEU A 94 -30.36 39.58 27.02
C LEU A 94 -31.89 39.63 27.07
N SER A 95 -32.46 40.83 26.86
CA SER A 95 -33.91 40.95 26.72
C SER A 95 -34.41 40.26 25.46
N VAL A 96 -35.71 39.96 25.42
CA VAL A 96 -36.40 39.33 24.28
C VAL A 96 -36.16 40.12 22.99
N GLU A 97 -36.09 41.45 23.09
CA GLU A 97 -35.91 42.39 21.97
C GLU A 97 -34.46 42.44 21.46
N GLU A 98 -33.48 42.20 22.33
CA GLU A 98 -32.05 42.32 22.01
C GLU A 98 -31.44 41.00 21.52
N ALA A 99 -31.93 39.87 22.02
CA ALA A 99 -31.32 38.56 21.82
C ALA A 99 -31.23 38.15 20.34
N GLY A 100 -32.28 38.39 19.55
CA GLY A 100 -32.32 38.04 18.13
C GLY A 100 -31.26 38.75 17.30
N GLU A 101 -31.13 40.07 17.47
CA GLU A 101 -30.14 40.87 16.77
C GLU A 101 -28.71 40.55 17.25
N ALA A 102 -28.53 40.25 18.54
CA ALA A 102 -27.25 39.81 19.07
C ALA A 102 -26.80 38.46 18.46
N ALA A 103 -27.69 37.45 18.44
CA ALA A 103 -27.40 36.15 17.84
C ALA A 103 -27.02 36.28 16.37
N LYS A 104 -27.78 37.06 15.60
CA LYS A 104 -27.50 37.31 14.19
C LYS A 104 -26.10 37.91 13.99
N LYS A 105 -25.74 38.95 14.75
CA LYS A 105 -24.41 39.59 14.68
C LYS A 105 -23.28 38.64 15.03
N ILE A 106 -23.47 37.82 16.07
CA ILE A 106 -22.48 36.81 16.49
C ILE A 106 -22.29 35.75 15.40
N ASN A 107 -23.39 35.25 14.85
CA ASN A 107 -23.36 34.23 13.80
C ASN A 107 -22.74 34.77 12.49
N ASP A 108 -23.00 36.03 12.15
CA ASP A 108 -22.37 36.69 11.00
C ASP A 108 -20.86 36.87 11.23
N ASP A 109 -20.44 37.29 12.42
CA ASP A 109 -19.02 37.43 12.80
C ASP A 109 -18.27 36.08 12.74
N VAL A 110 -18.87 35.00 13.26
CA VAL A 110 -18.28 33.65 13.18
C VAL A 110 -18.25 33.14 11.74
N ASN A 111 -19.29 33.39 10.95
CA ASN A 111 -19.30 33.03 9.53
C ASN A 111 -18.20 33.77 8.75
N ASP A 112 -17.98 35.05 9.04
CA ASP A 112 -16.93 35.86 8.45
C ASP A 112 -15.54 35.37 8.87
N GLN A 113 -15.35 35.01 10.14
CA GLN A 113 -14.13 34.34 10.61
C GLN A 113 -13.88 33.01 9.90
N CYS A 114 -14.91 32.18 9.71
CA CYS A 114 -14.78 30.94 8.93
C CYS A 114 -14.37 31.21 7.48
N SER A 115 -14.86 32.31 6.89
CA SER A 115 -14.54 32.70 5.51
C SER A 115 -13.07 33.05 5.29
N GLN A 116 -12.36 33.47 6.34
CA GLN A 116 -10.93 33.76 6.29
C GLN A 116 -10.06 32.49 6.16
N TYR A 117 -10.60 31.32 6.55
CA TYR A 117 -9.91 30.03 6.51
C TYR A 117 -10.80 28.95 5.85
N PRO A 118 -11.12 29.10 4.55
CA PRO A 118 -12.04 28.20 3.87
C PRO A 118 -11.51 26.76 3.86
N GLY A 119 -12.37 25.81 4.22
CA GLY A 119 -12.01 24.40 4.29
C GLY A 119 -11.33 23.96 5.59
N ARG A 120 -10.92 24.91 6.45
CA ARG A 120 -10.40 24.65 7.81
C ARG A 120 -11.46 24.90 8.89
N LEU A 121 -12.29 25.94 8.73
CA LEU A 121 -13.27 26.34 9.75
C LEU A 121 -14.72 26.24 9.25
N TYR A 122 -15.56 25.76 10.14
CA TYR A 122 -17.03 25.72 10.06
C TYR A 122 -17.60 26.10 11.42
N PHE A 123 -18.91 26.27 11.56
CA PHE A 123 -19.47 26.64 12.86
C PHE A 123 -20.85 26.08 13.19
N PHE A 124 -21.15 26.00 14.49
CA PHE A 124 -22.51 25.86 15.02
C PHE A 124 -23.07 27.25 15.36
N GLY A 125 -24.20 27.61 14.78
CA GLY A 125 -24.83 28.91 15.01
C GLY A 125 -25.47 29.00 16.40
N THR A 126 -25.29 30.12 17.08
CA THR A 126 -25.89 30.39 18.39
C THR A 126 -27.37 30.74 18.24
N LEU A 127 -28.23 30.14 19.07
CA LEU A 127 -29.66 30.46 19.08
C LEU A 127 -30.04 31.50 20.16
N PRO A 128 -30.93 32.47 19.86
CA PRO A 128 -31.40 33.46 20.81
C PRO A 128 -32.56 32.92 21.67
N LEU A 129 -32.28 31.99 22.60
CA LEU A 129 -33.33 31.28 23.34
C LEU A 129 -34.17 32.13 24.32
N SER A 130 -33.79 33.39 24.56
CA SER A 130 -34.61 34.37 25.27
C SER A 130 -35.62 35.09 24.36
N ALA A 131 -35.48 34.98 23.03
CA ALA A 131 -36.41 35.58 22.06
C ALA A 131 -37.69 34.74 21.90
N SER A 132 -38.66 35.27 21.14
CA SER A 132 -39.86 34.51 20.79
C SER A 132 -39.54 33.33 19.85
N PRO A 133 -40.33 32.23 19.87
CA PRO A 133 -40.13 31.10 18.95
C PRO A 133 -40.08 31.48 17.47
N ASP A 134 -40.81 32.51 17.04
CA ASP A 134 -40.80 33.00 15.66
C ASP A 134 -39.44 33.59 15.27
N VAL A 135 -38.79 34.32 16.20
CA VAL A 135 -37.44 34.87 15.98
C VAL A 135 -36.40 33.74 15.94
N ILE A 136 -36.54 32.74 16.81
CA ILE A 136 -35.62 31.59 16.87
C ILE A 136 -35.72 30.75 15.58
N THR A 137 -36.95 30.45 15.13
CA THR A 137 -37.18 29.67 13.90
C THR A 137 -36.72 30.40 12.64
N ALA A 138 -36.89 31.73 12.57
CA ALA A 138 -36.35 32.54 11.48
C ALA A 138 -34.81 32.50 11.44
N GLU A 139 -34.14 32.52 12.61
CA GLU A 139 -32.68 32.41 12.66
C GLU A 139 -32.19 31.01 12.27
N ILE A 140 -32.91 29.94 12.65
CA ILE A 140 -32.64 28.56 12.21
C ILE A 140 -32.68 28.45 10.68
N GLU A 141 -33.74 28.98 10.06
CA GLU A 141 -33.87 29.01 8.61
C GLU A 141 -32.73 29.80 7.96
N ARG A 142 -32.38 30.97 8.50
CA ARG A 142 -31.27 31.78 8.00
C ARG A 142 -29.93 31.04 8.12
N LEU A 143 -29.63 30.46 9.29
CA LEU A 143 -28.41 29.69 9.51
C LEU A 143 -28.27 28.54 8.50
N SER A 144 -29.37 27.93 8.05
CA SER A 144 -29.35 26.86 7.05
C SER A 144 -28.87 27.33 5.67
N THR A 145 -28.88 28.64 5.42
CA THR A 145 -28.39 29.26 4.17
C THR A 145 -26.93 29.70 4.23
N LEU A 146 -26.32 29.73 5.43
CA LEU A 146 -24.95 30.20 5.59
C LEU A 146 -23.94 29.11 5.21
N LYS A 147 -22.98 29.47 4.35
CA LYS A 147 -22.02 28.54 3.72
C LYS A 147 -21.26 27.67 4.73
N TYR A 148 -20.85 28.25 5.85
CA TYR A 148 -19.98 27.59 6.84
C TYR A 148 -20.73 26.99 8.03
N ALA A 149 -22.04 27.21 8.14
CA ALA A 149 -22.84 26.67 9.23
C ALA A 149 -23.04 25.15 9.08
N ARG A 150 -22.89 24.37 10.16
CA ARG A 150 -23.07 22.91 10.19
C ARG A 150 -24.08 22.44 11.24
N GLY A 151 -24.82 23.38 11.82
CA GLY A 151 -25.87 23.14 12.79
C GLY A 151 -26.01 24.34 13.72
N VAL A 152 -26.55 24.08 14.90
CA VAL A 152 -26.77 25.09 15.94
C VAL A 152 -26.14 24.65 17.26
N ILE A 153 -25.82 25.60 18.13
CA ILE A 153 -25.46 25.33 19.52
C ILE A 153 -26.48 25.97 20.46
N MET A 154 -26.84 25.26 21.52
CA MET A 154 -27.70 25.78 22.58
C MET A 154 -27.43 25.16 23.94
N GLY A 155 -27.80 25.90 24.99
CA GLY A 155 -27.75 25.46 26.39
C GLY A 155 -28.95 24.63 26.82
N THR A 156 -28.83 23.97 27.97
CA THR A 156 -29.84 23.05 28.53
C THR A 156 -31.06 23.75 29.16
N SER A 157 -31.05 25.07 29.32
CA SER A 157 -32.18 25.82 29.90
C SER A 157 -33.38 25.92 28.96
N GLY A 158 -33.19 25.72 27.64
CA GLY A 158 -34.21 26.01 26.64
C GLY A 158 -34.69 27.48 26.74
N LEU A 159 -36.00 27.69 26.68
CA LEU A 159 -36.63 29.01 26.87
C LEU A 159 -36.75 29.43 28.36
N GLY A 160 -36.05 28.76 29.28
CA GLY A 160 -36.03 29.03 30.72
C GLY A 160 -36.80 28.02 31.58
N GLN A 161 -37.55 27.09 30.98
CA GLN A 161 -38.27 26.01 31.70
C GLN A 161 -37.66 24.61 31.44
N GLY A 162 -36.55 24.54 30.70
CA GLY A 162 -35.92 23.30 30.25
C GLY A 162 -36.25 22.94 28.80
N LEU A 163 -35.57 21.91 28.29
CA LEU A 163 -35.68 21.42 26.91
C LEU A 163 -36.97 20.62 26.64
N ASP A 164 -37.70 20.25 27.68
CA ASP A 164 -38.97 19.52 27.68
C ASP A 164 -40.21 20.43 27.61
N ASP A 165 -40.04 21.76 27.57
CA ASP A 165 -41.15 22.70 27.39
C ASP A 165 -41.74 22.57 25.97
N ALA A 166 -43.06 22.35 25.87
CA ALA A 166 -43.77 22.25 24.60
C ALA A 166 -43.68 23.53 23.75
N LYS A 167 -43.32 24.69 24.33
CA LYS A 167 -43.02 25.91 23.56
C LYS A 167 -41.77 25.80 22.68
N LEU A 168 -40.92 24.80 22.90
CA LEU A 168 -39.80 24.46 22.01
C LEU A 168 -40.21 23.58 20.82
N ASP A 169 -41.43 23.02 20.79
CA ASP A 169 -41.90 22.19 19.67
C ASP A 169 -41.74 22.89 18.30
N PRO A 170 -42.05 24.19 18.12
CA PRO A 170 -41.78 24.89 16.85
C PRO A 170 -40.29 25.00 16.51
N VAL A 171 -39.43 25.13 17.53
CA VAL A 171 -37.97 25.20 17.38
C VAL A 171 -37.42 23.84 16.92
N TYR A 172 -37.82 22.75 17.57
CA TYR A 172 -37.45 21.39 17.16
C TYR A 172 -37.98 21.04 15.77
N ALA A 173 -39.21 21.44 15.44
CA ALA A 173 -39.77 21.26 14.10
C ALA A 173 -38.94 21.98 13.03
N ALA A 174 -38.48 23.20 13.30
CA ALA A 174 -37.62 23.95 12.38
C ALA A 174 -36.24 23.28 12.23
N LEU A 175 -35.62 22.85 13.34
CA LEU A 175 -34.32 22.16 13.31
C LEU A 175 -34.40 20.84 12.55
N GLU A 176 -35.47 20.06 12.75
CA GLU A 176 -35.72 18.84 12.00
C GLU A 176 -35.97 19.10 10.51
N LYS A 177 -36.82 20.09 10.18
CA LYS A 177 -37.14 20.49 8.80
C LYS A 177 -35.90 20.90 8.02
N HIS A 178 -35.01 21.67 8.64
CA HIS A 178 -33.77 22.15 8.04
C HIS A 178 -32.58 21.19 8.25
N GLN A 179 -32.82 20.01 8.85
CA GLN A 179 -31.82 18.97 9.12
C GLN A 179 -30.57 19.49 9.84
N GLN A 180 -30.74 20.45 10.74
CA GLN A 180 -29.63 21.04 11.49
C GLN A 180 -29.33 20.20 12.73
N LEU A 181 -28.06 19.83 12.88
CA LEU A 181 -27.56 19.16 14.09
C LEU A 181 -27.60 20.15 15.26
N ILE A 182 -28.15 19.72 16.39
CA ILE A 182 -28.06 20.46 17.65
C ILE A 182 -26.81 20.01 18.37
N PHE A 183 -25.84 20.89 18.56
CA PHE A 183 -24.81 20.69 19.57
C PHE A 183 -25.35 21.19 20.91
N LEU A 184 -25.68 20.26 21.82
CA LEU A 184 -26.19 20.56 23.14
C LEU A 184 -25.05 20.58 24.15
N HIS A 185 -24.80 21.76 24.71
CA HIS A 185 -23.76 21.97 25.70
C HIS A 185 -24.39 22.37 27.06
N PRO A 186 -23.80 21.98 28.20
CA PRO A 186 -24.21 22.42 29.53
C PRO A 186 -24.40 23.94 29.64
N HIS A 187 -25.37 24.36 30.45
CA HIS A 187 -25.71 25.77 30.63
C HIS A 187 -24.82 26.45 31.66
N TYR A 188 -25.08 26.21 32.95
CA TYR A 188 -24.28 26.71 34.07
C TYR A 188 -23.92 25.61 35.09
N GLY A 189 -24.24 24.34 34.79
CA GLY A 189 -24.04 23.22 35.70
C GLY A 189 -25.07 23.14 36.82
N LEU A 190 -24.81 22.31 37.83
CA LEU A 190 -25.72 22.16 38.97
C LEU A 190 -25.61 23.32 39.99
N PRO A 191 -26.68 23.61 40.74
CA PRO A 191 -26.67 24.66 41.77
C PRO A 191 -25.54 24.48 42.79
N SER A 192 -24.88 25.58 43.19
CA SER A 192 -23.72 25.51 44.09
C SER A 192 -23.99 24.81 45.42
N SER A 193 -25.24 24.83 45.89
CA SER A 193 -25.67 24.15 47.12
C SER A 193 -25.47 22.64 47.10
N VAL A 194 -25.40 22.00 45.93
CA VAL A 194 -25.24 20.54 45.82
C VAL A 194 -23.81 20.08 46.07
N TYR A 195 -22.82 20.97 45.89
CA TYR A 195 -21.40 20.64 46.08
C TYR A 195 -20.93 20.75 47.54
N GLY A 196 -21.81 21.21 48.43
CA GLY A 196 -21.54 21.36 49.85
C GLY A 196 -20.74 22.62 50.22
N PRO A 197 -20.57 22.89 51.52
CA PRO A 197 -20.07 24.18 52.02
C PRO A 197 -18.58 24.44 51.73
N ARG A 198 -17.82 23.42 51.32
CA ARG A 198 -16.38 23.53 51.01
C ARG A 198 -16.08 23.60 49.52
N ALA A 199 -17.09 23.73 48.66
CA ALA A 199 -16.94 23.68 47.21
C ALA A 199 -15.92 24.70 46.67
N SER A 200 -15.83 25.88 47.29
CA SER A 200 -14.87 26.93 46.93
C SER A 200 -13.40 26.52 47.13
N GLU A 201 -13.10 25.51 47.96
CA GLU A 201 -11.74 25.00 48.17
C GLU A 201 -11.25 24.11 47.01
N TYR A 202 -12.15 23.63 46.14
CA TYR A 202 -11.83 22.65 45.08
C TYR A 202 -11.76 23.29 43.68
N GLY A 203 -11.72 24.62 43.62
CA GLY A 203 -11.73 25.37 42.35
C GLY A 203 -12.92 24.97 41.47
N HIS A 204 -12.66 24.86 40.16
CA HIS A 204 -13.70 24.53 39.18
C HIS A 204 -13.89 23.03 38.92
N VAL A 205 -13.21 22.15 39.67
CA VAL A 205 -13.24 20.70 39.41
C VAL A 205 -14.66 20.13 39.54
N LEU A 206 -15.36 20.40 40.64
CA LEU A 206 -16.72 19.90 40.85
C LEU A 206 -17.74 20.39 39.80
N PRO A 207 -17.84 21.70 39.49
CA PRO A 207 -18.79 22.16 38.49
C PRO A 207 -18.46 21.71 37.05
N LEU A 208 -17.17 21.66 36.66
CA LEU A 208 -16.79 21.23 35.31
C LEU A 208 -16.86 19.70 35.13
N ALA A 209 -16.28 18.93 36.05
CA ALA A 209 -16.18 17.48 35.89
C ALA A 209 -17.47 16.72 36.26
N LEU A 210 -18.29 17.27 37.16
CA LEU A 210 -19.55 16.62 37.59
C LEU A 210 -20.77 17.44 37.22
N GLY A 211 -20.76 18.75 37.50
CA GLY A 211 -21.92 19.61 37.28
C GLY A 211 -22.42 19.60 35.84
N PHE A 212 -21.52 19.85 34.90
CA PHE A 212 -21.81 19.94 33.47
C PHE A 212 -22.32 18.60 32.88
N PRO A 213 -21.61 17.46 33.02
CA PRO A 213 -22.11 16.15 32.60
C PRO A 213 -23.47 15.76 33.18
N LEU A 214 -23.71 16.05 34.47
CA LEU A 214 -24.98 15.72 35.12
C LEU A 214 -26.12 16.61 34.65
N GLU A 215 -25.88 17.90 34.42
CA GLU A 215 -26.86 18.82 33.84
C GLU A 215 -27.32 18.35 32.45
N THR A 216 -26.38 17.98 31.56
CA THR A 216 -26.69 17.38 30.25
C THR A 216 -27.53 16.11 30.40
N THR A 217 -27.12 15.22 31.30
CA THR A 217 -27.84 13.96 31.55
C THR A 217 -29.29 14.21 31.97
N ILE A 218 -29.52 15.14 32.92
CA ILE A 218 -30.86 15.49 33.40
C ILE A 218 -31.70 16.11 32.28
N ALA A 219 -31.13 17.06 31.52
CA ALA A 219 -31.85 17.75 30.46
C ALA A 219 -32.30 16.80 29.35
N VAL A 220 -31.40 15.94 28.86
CA VAL A 220 -31.71 14.95 27.82
C VAL A 220 -32.70 13.89 28.32
N THR A 221 -32.57 13.44 29.57
CA THR A 221 -33.54 12.52 30.18
C THR A 221 -34.94 13.15 30.23
N ARG A 222 -35.05 14.44 30.57
CA ARG A 222 -36.34 15.17 30.53
C ARG A 222 -36.92 15.21 29.13
N MET A 223 -36.11 15.44 28.10
CA MET A 223 -36.55 15.40 26.69
C MET A 223 -37.08 14.02 26.28
N MET A 224 -36.41 12.94 26.70
CA MET A 224 -36.88 11.57 26.47
C MET A 224 -38.23 11.33 27.16
N LEU A 225 -38.38 11.76 28.42
CA LEU A 225 -39.62 11.59 29.19
C LEU A 225 -40.80 12.43 28.68
N SER A 226 -40.53 13.58 28.05
CA SER A 226 -41.56 14.43 27.45
C SER A 226 -41.92 14.03 26.01
N GLY A 227 -41.22 13.05 25.44
CA GLY A 227 -41.48 12.51 24.11
C GLY A 227 -41.00 13.41 22.98
N VAL A 228 -39.91 14.18 23.17
CA VAL A 228 -39.35 15.02 22.09
C VAL A 228 -39.03 14.18 20.85
N TRP A 229 -38.36 13.05 21.01
CA TRP A 229 -38.02 12.15 19.89
C TRP A 229 -39.18 11.27 19.42
N ASP A 230 -40.31 11.27 20.14
CA ASP A 230 -41.56 10.66 19.64
C ASP A 230 -42.24 11.61 18.64
N LYS A 231 -42.13 12.93 18.85
CA LYS A 231 -42.67 13.96 17.96
C LYS A 231 -41.72 14.27 16.79
N PHE A 232 -40.43 14.40 17.08
CA PHE A 232 -39.38 14.84 16.14
C PHE A 232 -38.38 13.70 15.93
N THR A 233 -38.84 12.64 15.26
CA THR A 233 -38.11 11.37 15.11
C THR A 233 -36.81 11.49 14.33
N LYS A 234 -36.62 12.55 13.54
CA LYS A 234 -35.41 12.81 12.73
C LYS A 234 -34.51 13.89 13.35
N LEU A 235 -34.86 14.41 14.52
CA LEU A 235 -34.05 15.38 15.23
C LEU A 235 -32.72 14.74 15.70
N ASN A 236 -31.60 15.29 15.25
CA ASN A 236 -30.26 14.83 15.64
C ASN A 236 -29.64 15.78 16.65
N VAL A 237 -29.05 15.22 17.71
CA VAL A 237 -28.42 15.98 18.79
C VAL A 237 -27.04 15.41 19.09
N LEU A 238 -26.01 16.24 18.98
CA LEU A 238 -24.68 16.01 19.50
C LEU A 238 -24.63 16.44 20.96
N LEU A 239 -24.26 15.54 21.87
CA LEU A 239 -24.13 15.84 23.29
C LEU A 239 -22.68 16.06 23.69
N ALA A 240 -22.44 17.18 24.36
CA ALA A 240 -21.13 17.50 24.92
C ALA A 240 -20.70 16.50 26.01
N HIS A 241 -19.38 16.31 26.16
CA HIS A 241 -18.75 15.52 27.22
C HIS A 241 -19.16 14.04 27.20
N SER A 242 -19.13 13.44 26.01
CA SER A 242 -19.56 12.06 25.73
C SER A 242 -20.99 11.75 26.21
N GLY A 243 -21.89 12.74 26.20
CA GLY A 243 -23.27 12.57 26.68
C GLY A 243 -23.42 12.60 28.20
N GLY A 244 -22.38 13.03 28.91
CA GLY A 244 -22.33 13.04 30.36
C GLY A 244 -22.39 11.64 30.96
N THR A 245 -23.31 11.41 31.88
CA THR A 245 -23.52 10.09 32.51
C THR A 245 -24.60 9.26 31.82
N LEU A 246 -25.20 9.78 30.75
CA LEU A 246 -26.30 9.13 30.05
C LEU A 246 -25.92 7.77 29.46
N PRO A 247 -24.76 7.58 28.77
CA PRO A 247 -24.37 6.26 28.27
C PRO A 247 -24.28 5.19 29.36
N PHE A 248 -23.80 5.58 30.55
CA PHE A 248 -23.65 4.67 31.68
C PHE A 248 -24.98 4.34 32.38
N LEU A 249 -25.92 5.29 32.40
CA LEU A 249 -27.19 5.15 33.13
C LEU A 249 -28.40 4.75 32.27
N ALA A 250 -28.26 4.67 30.94
CA ALA A 250 -29.35 4.42 30.00
C ALA A 250 -30.24 3.24 30.38
N GLY A 251 -29.66 2.07 30.69
CA GLY A 251 -30.43 0.88 31.07
C GLY A 251 -31.17 1.03 32.40
N ARG A 252 -30.62 1.81 33.34
CA ARG A 252 -31.30 2.13 34.60
C ARG A 252 -32.47 3.08 34.37
N ILE A 253 -32.29 4.09 33.51
CA ILE A 253 -33.35 5.04 33.13
C ILE A 253 -34.49 4.29 32.45
N GLU A 254 -34.19 3.43 31.47
CA GLU A 254 -35.18 2.59 30.77
C GLU A 254 -35.98 1.74 31.77
N SER A 255 -35.28 1.05 32.69
CA SER A 255 -35.92 0.24 33.72
C SER A 255 -36.83 1.08 34.63
N CYS A 256 -36.39 2.26 35.07
CA CYS A 256 -37.21 3.15 35.89
C CYS A 256 -38.46 3.65 35.15
N ILE A 257 -38.35 3.97 33.86
CA ILE A 257 -39.50 4.39 33.04
C ILE A 257 -40.56 3.29 32.97
N LEU A 258 -40.13 2.06 32.68
CA LEU A 258 -41.03 0.91 32.50
C LEU A 258 -41.74 0.47 33.79
N HIS A 259 -41.17 0.77 34.95
CA HIS A 259 -41.72 0.38 36.26
C HIS A 259 -42.35 1.54 37.04
N ASP A 260 -42.43 2.73 36.46
CA ASP A 260 -43.04 3.89 37.11
C ASP A 260 -44.57 3.90 36.93
N GLY A 261 -45.29 3.66 38.03
CA GLY A 261 -46.75 3.62 38.01
C GLY A 261 -47.41 4.97 37.68
N HIS A 262 -46.71 6.10 37.81
CA HIS A 262 -47.23 7.39 37.37
C HIS A 262 -47.21 7.48 35.84
N LEU A 263 -46.12 7.11 35.17
CA LEU A 263 -46.03 7.10 33.71
C LEU A 263 -46.99 6.09 33.06
N GLU A 264 -47.09 4.88 33.63
CA GLU A 264 -48.01 3.83 33.15
C GLU A 264 -49.47 4.31 33.20
N LYS A 265 -49.90 4.89 34.34
CA LYS A 265 -51.27 5.40 34.51
C LYS A 265 -51.64 6.49 33.50
N HIS A 266 -50.66 7.24 33.00
CA HIS A 266 -50.86 8.29 32.00
C HIS A 266 -50.59 7.81 30.56
N GLY A 267 -50.42 6.50 30.34
CA GLY A 267 -50.21 5.90 29.01
C GLY A 267 -48.90 6.29 28.34
N LYS A 268 -47.90 6.74 29.12
CA LYS A 268 -46.61 7.23 28.60
C LYS A 268 -45.56 6.12 28.39
N THR A 269 -45.91 4.87 28.69
CA THR A 269 -45.00 3.71 28.58
C THR A 269 -45.17 2.91 27.29
N GLU A 270 -46.34 2.92 26.64
CA GLU A 270 -46.63 2.03 25.49
C GLU A 270 -46.27 2.61 24.10
N LYS A 271 -46.24 3.94 23.94
CA LYS A 271 -46.06 4.63 22.63
C LYS A 271 -44.84 5.54 22.58
N ARG A 272 -43.85 5.26 23.41
CA ARG A 272 -42.57 5.96 23.48
C ARG A 272 -41.50 5.19 22.75
N ARG A 273 -40.49 5.90 22.24
CA ARG A 273 -39.25 5.29 21.77
C ARG A 273 -38.39 4.86 22.95
N ASP A 274 -37.69 3.75 22.74
CA ASP A 274 -36.76 3.17 23.71
C ASP A 274 -35.53 4.08 23.88
N VAL A 275 -34.99 4.18 25.10
CA VAL A 275 -33.83 5.05 25.37
C VAL A 275 -32.61 4.62 24.54
N TRP A 276 -32.37 3.32 24.36
CA TRP A 276 -31.28 2.82 23.54
C TRP A 276 -31.50 3.06 22.06
N ASP A 277 -32.74 2.97 21.58
CA ASP A 277 -33.10 3.34 20.21
C ASP A 277 -32.73 4.81 19.95
N ILE A 278 -33.17 5.74 20.81
CA ILE A 278 -32.83 7.16 20.69
C ILE A 278 -31.30 7.38 20.70
N LEU A 279 -30.59 6.74 21.63
CA LEU A 279 -29.13 6.83 21.71
C LEU A 279 -28.42 6.35 20.43
N LYS A 280 -28.96 5.32 19.77
CA LYS A 280 -28.38 4.70 18.56
C LYS A 280 -28.86 5.32 17.25
N THR A 281 -29.92 6.13 17.26
CA THR A 281 -30.48 6.69 16.01
C THR A 281 -30.50 8.21 15.94
N ASN A 282 -30.51 8.92 17.08
CA ASN A 282 -30.68 10.37 17.13
C ASN A 282 -29.54 11.10 17.85
N ILE A 283 -28.77 10.40 18.68
CA ILE A 283 -27.73 11.00 19.49
C ILE A 283 -26.36 10.76 18.86
N TYR A 284 -25.59 11.84 18.74
CA TYR A 284 -24.14 11.82 18.54
C TYR A 284 -23.47 12.20 19.86
N LEU A 285 -22.28 11.66 20.09
CA LEU A 285 -21.47 11.93 21.27
C LEU A 285 -20.13 12.49 20.81
N ASP A 286 -19.60 13.49 21.50
CA ASP A 286 -18.17 13.78 21.36
C ASP A 286 -17.32 12.80 22.17
N ALA A 287 -16.02 12.77 21.92
CA ALA A 287 -15.06 11.96 22.65
C ALA A 287 -14.48 12.67 23.89
N VAL A 288 -15.03 13.82 24.35
CA VAL A 288 -14.44 14.62 25.44
C VAL A 288 -14.70 13.98 26.81
N ILE A 289 -13.93 12.93 27.12
CA ILE A 289 -14.02 12.17 28.38
C ILE A 289 -12.66 11.67 28.90
N TYR A 290 -11.58 11.86 28.12
CA TYR A 290 -10.16 11.67 28.49
C TYR A 290 -9.75 10.30 29.04
N SER A 291 -10.63 9.29 29.00
CA SER A 291 -10.41 7.96 29.55
C SER A 291 -11.08 6.89 28.70
N GLU A 292 -10.38 5.77 28.54
CA GLU A 292 -10.85 4.58 27.83
C GLU A 292 -12.20 4.07 28.36
N VAL A 293 -12.39 4.07 29.69
CA VAL A 293 -13.59 3.51 30.32
C VAL A 293 -14.85 4.29 29.95
N GLY A 294 -14.77 5.62 30.02
CA GLY A 294 -15.89 6.49 29.65
C GLY A 294 -16.20 6.39 28.15
N LEU A 295 -15.16 6.32 27.32
CA LEU A 295 -15.32 6.24 25.88
C LEU A 295 -15.91 4.89 25.43
N LYS A 296 -15.54 3.77 26.07
CA LYS A 296 -16.18 2.46 25.84
C LYS A 296 -17.67 2.47 26.20
N ALA A 297 -18.05 3.16 27.27
CA ALA A 297 -19.47 3.30 27.62
C ALA A 297 -20.23 4.12 26.56
N ALA A 298 -19.65 5.21 26.07
CA ALA A 298 -20.20 6.00 24.97
C ALA A 298 -20.36 5.18 23.68
N LEU A 299 -19.35 4.36 23.36
CA LEU A 299 -19.34 3.45 22.21
C LEU A 299 -20.46 2.42 22.26
N GLU A 300 -20.61 1.72 23.37
CA GLU A 300 -21.65 0.70 23.53
C GLU A 300 -23.07 1.30 23.52
N ALA A 301 -23.21 2.54 24.01
CA ALA A 301 -24.50 3.22 24.08
C ALA A 301 -25.00 3.73 22.73
N SER A 302 -24.16 4.47 21.99
CA SER A 302 -24.56 5.17 20.75
C SER A 302 -24.00 4.54 19.47
N GLY A 303 -22.98 3.69 19.56
CA GLY A 303 -22.27 3.13 18.40
C GLY A 303 -21.07 3.98 17.96
N SER A 304 -20.09 3.33 17.32
CA SER A 304 -18.86 3.98 16.85
C SER A 304 -19.09 4.98 15.72
N ASP A 305 -20.13 4.78 14.91
CA ASP A 305 -20.56 5.68 13.82
C ASP A 305 -21.18 6.99 14.32
N ARG A 306 -21.39 7.11 15.64
CA ARG A 306 -22.00 8.26 16.30
C ARG A 306 -21.12 8.91 17.36
N LEU A 307 -19.85 8.50 17.43
CA LEU A 307 -18.84 9.09 18.29
C LEU A 307 -17.90 9.97 17.46
N LEU A 308 -17.68 11.22 17.88
CA LEU A 308 -16.94 12.23 17.11
C LEU A 308 -15.82 12.86 17.95
N PHE A 309 -14.70 13.19 17.33
CA PHE A 309 -13.59 13.85 18.02
C PHE A 309 -13.89 15.30 18.40
N GLY A 310 -13.45 15.69 19.59
CA GLY A 310 -13.62 17.03 20.14
C GLY A 310 -12.51 17.38 21.11
N THR A 311 -12.23 18.68 21.28
CA THR A 311 -11.12 19.16 22.14
C THR A 311 -11.58 19.91 23.37
N ASP A 312 -12.76 20.52 23.32
CA ASP A 312 -13.25 21.52 24.29
C ASP A 312 -12.28 22.71 24.47
N HIS A 313 -11.47 22.98 23.44
CA HIS A 313 -10.61 24.17 23.40
C HIS A 313 -11.49 25.43 23.39
N PRO A 314 -11.19 26.48 24.19
CA PRO A 314 -9.93 26.73 24.92
C PRO A 314 -9.96 26.50 26.45
N PHE A 315 -10.81 25.62 26.99
CA PHE A 315 -11.07 25.59 28.45
C PHE A 315 -10.03 24.87 29.33
N PHE A 316 -9.07 24.15 28.74
CA PHE A 316 -8.01 23.41 29.45
C PHE A 316 -6.60 23.77 28.98
N PRO A 317 -6.17 25.04 29.09
CA PRO A 317 -4.85 25.47 28.63
C PRO A 317 -3.72 24.83 29.45
N PRO A 318 -2.49 24.72 28.89
CA PRO A 318 -1.31 24.32 29.64
C PRO A 318 -1.09 25.22 30.86
N LEU A 319 -0.68 24.62 31.99
CA LEU A 319 -0.44 25.35 33.25
C LEU A 319 1.02 25.78 33.44
N GLU A 320 1.94 25.17 32.70
CA GLU A 320 3.38 25.49 32.74
C GLU A 320 3.69 26.55 31.68
N GLU A 321 4.48 27.58 32.04
CA GLU A 321 4.75 28.74 31.18
C GLU A 321 5.38 28.38 29.82
N ASP A 322 6.12 27.27 29.75
CA ASP A 322 6.80 26.80 28.52
C ASP A 322 6.05 25.65 27.81
N ALA A 323 4.95 25.15 28.39
CA ALA A 323 4.20 24.05 27.79
C ALA A 323 3.28 24.57 26.68
N THR A 324 3.56 24.18 25.45
CA THR A 324 2.72 24.54 24.29
C THR A 324 1.59 23.53 24.06
N GLU A 325 1.79 22.26 24.41
CA GLU A 325 0.82 21.19 24.14
C GLU A 325 -0.28 21.08 25.21
N TRP A 326 -1.53 20.99 24.75
CA TRP A 326 -2.69 20.79 25.60
C TRP A 326 -2.83 19.33 26.02
N HIS A 327 -2.55 19.04 27.29
CA HIS A 327 -2.62 17.67 27.84
C HIS A 327 -4.00 17.02 27.65
N SER A 328 -5.08 17.80 27.69
CA SER A 328 -6.45 17.34 27.44
C SER A 328 -6.62 16.72 26.05
N VAL A 329 -5.99 17.31 25.03
CA VAL A 329 -6.04 16.82 23.64
C VAL A 329 -5.30 15.49 23.52
N ASN A 330 -4.07 15.42 24.07
CA ASN A 330 -3.26 14.20 24.07
C ASN A 330 -3.93 13.07 24.85
N ALA A 331 -4.54 13.38 26.00
CA ALA A 331 -5.32 12.42 26.78
C ALA A 331 -6.52 11.90 25.99
N ASN A 332 -7.17 12.76 25.19
CA ASN A 332 -8.29 12.35 24.36
C ASN A 332 -7.86 11.43 23.21
N TYR A 333 -6.79 11.77 22.49
CA TYR A 333 -6.20 10.87 21.48
C TYR A 333 -5.84 9.51 22.09
N GLY A 334 -5.23 9.50 23.28
CA GLY A 334 -4.90 8.28 24.01
C GLY A 334 -6.13 7.47 24.42
N ALA A 335 -7.21 8.12 24.83
CA ALA A 335 -8.47 7.46 25.18
C ALA A 335 -9.12 6.78 23.97
N ILE A 336 -9.16 7.46 22.83
CA ILE A 336 -9.66 6.91 21.56
C ILE A 336 -8.83 5.70 21.13
N SER A 337 -7.51 5.86 21.07
CA SER A 337 -6.61 4.74 20.70
C SER A 337 -6.81 3.50 21.59
N LYS A 338 -6.96 3.69 22.90
CA LYS A 338 -7.18 2.58 23.84
C LYS A 338 -8.58 1.96 23.72
N ALA A 339 -9.61 2.78 23.54
CA ALA A 339 -10.99 2.29 23.45
C ALA A 339 -11.21 1.41 22.22
N PHE A 340 -10.48 1.69 21.14
CA PHE A 340 -10.52 0.96 19.87
C PHE A 340 -9.30 0.07 19.63
N ALA A 341 -8.59 -0.36 20.68
CA ALA A 341 -7.41 -1.22 20.53
C ALA A 341 -7.76 -2.49 19.70
N GLY A 342 -7.15 -2.62 18.52
CA GLY A 342 -7.43 -3.69 17.56
C GLY A 342 -8.39 -3.32 16.41
N ASP A 343 -8.89 -2.09 16.36
CA ASP A 343 -9.76 -1.55 15.28
C ASP A 343 -9.35 -0.11 14.93
N ASP A 344 -8.15 0.04 14.37
CA ASP A 344 -7.55 1.35 14.04
C ASP A 344 -8.42 2.14 13.06
N LYS A 345 -9.20 1.47 12.20
CA LYS A 345 -10.13 2.12 11.27
C LYS A 345 -11.21 2.89 12.03
N LYS A 346 -11.88 2.26 13.00
CA LYS A 346 -12.89 2.96 13.81
C LYS A 346 -12.29 4.02 14.71
N ALA A 347 -11.09 3.80 15.24
CA ALA A 347 -10.37 4.82 16.00
C ALA A 347 -10.18 6.08 15.14
N GLN A 348 -9.81 5.88 13.88
CA GLN A 348 -9.59 6.95 12.91
C GLN A 348 -10.91 7.58 12.42
N ASP A 349 -11.98 6.81 12.26
CA ASP A 349 -13.32 7.32 11.92
C ASP A 349 -13.83 8.31 12.99
N VAL A 350 -13.56 8.04 14.28
CA VAL A 350 -13.88 8.97 15.37
C VAL A 350 -13.06 10.27 15.26
N LEU A 351 -11.77 10.17 14.87
CA LEU A 351 -10.91 11.34 14.68
C LEU A 351 -11.34 12.22 13.51
N GLY A 352 -12.01 11.66 12.50
CA GLY A 352 -12.59 12.42 11.41
C GLY A 352 -13.07 11.56 10.25
N VAL A 353 -14.35 11.71 9.92
CA VAL A 353 -15.08 10.93 8.91
C VAL A 353 -14.78 11.38 7.47
N GLN A 354 -14.67 10.41 6.56
CA GLN A 354 -14.87 10.61 5.11
C GLN A 354 -16.33 10.93 4.83
N TRP A 355 -16.61 12.01 4.09
CA TRP A 355 -17.97 12.32 3.64
C TRP A 355 -18.54 11.18 2.79
N VAL A 356 -19.51 10.45 3.35
CA VAL A 356 -20.48 9.67 2.58
C VAL A 356 -21.73 10.54 2.42
N THR A 357 -21.98 11.04 1.21
CA THR A 357 -23.26 11.65 0.88
C THR A 357 -24.27 10.57 0.48
N SER A 358 -25.32 10.50 1.31
CA SER A 358 -26.69 10.04 1.09
C SER A 358 -27.02 8.54 0.98
N ASN A 359 -27.85 8.12 1.94
CA ASN A 359 -28.81 7.01 1.88
C ASN A 359 -29.70 7.10 0.63
N THR A 360 -29.54 6.18 -0.32
CA THR A 360 -30.61 5.58 -1.13
C THR A 360 -30.16 4.20 -1.60
N THR A 361 -31.08 3.22 -1.58
CA THR A 361 -31.08 1.95 -2.36
C THR A 361 -29.87 1.68 -3.26
N VAL A 362 -29.13 0.59 -3.00
CA VAL A 362 -27.95 0.07 -3.74
C VAL A 362 -27.72 0.78 -5.07
N SER A 363 -26.96 1.88 -5.03
CA SER A 363 -26.47 2.59 -6.21
C SER A 363 -24.97 2.32 -6.33
N GLY A 364 -24.55 1.71 -7.43
CA GLY A 364 -23.16 1.37 -7.71
C GLY A 364 -23.03 0.73 -9.10
N PHE A 365 -21.93 0.04 -9.34
CA PHE A 365 -21.66 -0.62 -10.61
C PHE A 365 -21.48 -2.12 -10.40
N SER A 366 -22.28 -2.94 -11.10
CA SER A 366 -22.12 -4.39 -11.14
C SER A 366 -21.77 -4.85 -12.55
N LEU A 367 -20.76 -5.70 -12.68
CA LEU A 367 -20.44 -6.33 -13.95
C LEU A 367 -21.61 -7.17 -14.47
N THR A 368 -22.43 -7.78 -13.62
CA THR A 368 -23.55 -8.63 -14.09
C THR A 368 -24.64 -7.81 -14.76
N GLU A 369 -24.84 -6.56 -14.32
CA GLU A 369 -25.89 -5.65 -14.80
C GLU A 369 -25.39 -4.68 -15.87
N ALA A 370 -24.08 -4.39 -15.87
CA ALA A 370 -23.47 -3.45 -16.79
C ALA A 370 -23.52 -3.94 -18.24
N GLN A 371 -23.76 -2.99 -19.16
CA GLN A 371 -23.52 -3.20 -20.58
C GLN A 371 -22.05 -3.56 -20.80
N LYS A 372 -21.79 -4.59 -21.60
CA LYS A 372 -20.45 -5.09 -21.92
C LYS A 372 -19.74 -4.24 -22.98
N THR A 373 -19.79 -2.92 -22.80
CA THR A 373 -19.17 -1.94 -23.69
C THR A 373 -18.39 -0.94 -22.84
N ILE A 374 -17.14 -0.73 -23.21
CA ILE A 374 -16.25 0.31 -22.72
C ILE A 374 -16.32 1.45 -23.72
N TYR A 375 -16.46 2.67 -23.23
CA TYR A 375 -16.50 3.88 -24.03
C TYR A 375 -15.26 4.72 -23.74
N ILE A 376 -14.57 5.17 -24.77
CA ILE A 376 -13.49 6.14 -24.64
C ILE A 376 -13.85 7.43 -25.37
N ASP A 377 -13.65 8.56 -24.69
CA ASP A 377 -13.80 9.89 -25.27
C ASP A 377 -12.91 10.03 -26.51
N ALA A 378 -13.50 10.40 -27.64
CA ALA A 378 -12.79 10.55 -28.89
C ALA A 378 -11.72 11.63 -28.84
N SER A 379 -11.91 12.70 -28.04
CA SER A 379 -10.90 13.74 -27.85
C SER A 379 -9.69 13.24 -27.06
N PHE A 380 -9.91 12.33 -26.12
CA PHE A 380 -8.85 11.73 -25.30
C PHE A 380 -8.16 10.54 -25.97
N GLY A 381 -8.85 9.79 -26.84
CA GLY A 381 -8.35 8.53 -27.38
C GLY A 381 -7.01 8.59 -28.12
N ASN A 382 -6.61 9.76 -28.65
CA ASN A 382 -5.32 9.96 -29.31
C ASN A 382 -4.23 10.55 -28.39
N VAL A 383 -4.54 10.83 -27.12
CA VAL A 383 -3.56 11.35 -26.16
C VAL A 383 -2.51 10.29 -25.88
N THR A 384 -1.25 10.71 -25.86
CA THR A 384 -0.08 9.94 -25.44
C THR A 384 0.62 10.73 -24.35
N ASP A 385 1.34 10.03 -23.48
CA ASP A 385 2.20 10.67 -22.48
C ASP A 385 3.45 11.24 -23.15
N THR A 386 3.86 12.43 -22.73
CA THR A 386 5.01 13.14 -23.29
C THR A 386 6.20 13.19 -22.33
N GLU A 387 5.94 13.11 -21.02
CA GLU A 387 6.95 13.23 -19.97
C GLU A 387 7.51 11.86 -19.52
N GLY A 388 6.86 10.75 -19.89
CA GLY A 388 7.34 9.39 -19.61
C GLY A 388 8.65 9.01 -20.31
N LEU A 389 9.29 7.91 -19.88
CA LEU A 389 10.59 7.47 -20.41
C LEU A 389 10.52 6.75 -21.77
N THR A 390 9.40 6.15 -22.13
CA THR A 390 9.26 5.42 -23.39
C THR A 390 9.24 6.37 -24.60
N LEU A 391 9.88 5.97 -25.69
CA LEU A 391 9.82 6.66 -26.99
C LEU A 391 8.67 6.15 -27.87
N ILE A 392 7.97 5.11 -27.41
CA ILE A 392 6.79 4.52 -28.04
C ILE A 392 5.58 4.58 -27.09
N PRO A 393 5.21 5.76 -26.57
CA PRO A 393 4.10 5.88 -25.63
C PRO A 393 2.80 5.42 -26.29
N PRO A 394 2.05 4.47 -25.70
CA PRO A 394 0.75 4.10 -26.23
C PRO A 394 -0.24 5.26 -26.12
N THR A 395 -1.15 5.31 -27.08
CA THR A 395 -2.33 6.16 -27.01
C THR A 395 -3.28 5.68 -25.91
N ALA A 396 -4.11 6.59 -25.39
CA ALA A 396 -5.19 6.21 -24.48
C ALA A 396 -6.11 5.13 -25.08
N LEU A 397 -6.32 5.13 -26.39
CA LEU A 397 -7.09 4.09 -27.08
C LEU A 397 -6.41 2.71 -27.03
N GLU A 398 -5.09 2.63 -27.21
CA GLU A 398 -4.34 1.36 -27.11
C GLU A 398 -4.33 0.82 -25.67
N PHE A 399 -4.23 1.70 -24.67
CA PHE A 399 -4.41 1.30 -23.28
C PHE A 399 -5.84 0.84 -22.96
N ALA A 400 -6.85 1.49 -23.55
CA ALA A 400 -8.24 1.07 -23.41
C ALA A 400 -8.50 -0.31 -24.05
N GLU A 401 -7.85 -0.62 -25.18
CA GLU A 401 -7.92 -1.94 -25.82
C GLU A 401 -7.27 -3.01 -24.95
N THR A 402 -6.12 -2.69 -24.36
CA THR A 402 -5.45 -3.57 -23.38
C THR A 402 -6.37 -3.84 -22.18
N PHE A 403 -7.03 -2.81 -21.64
CA PHE A 403 -8.00 -2.97 -20.56
C PHE A 403 -9.22 -3.79 -20.97
N ARG A 404 -9.73 -3.62 -22.20
CA ARG A 404 -10.84 -4.43 -22.75
C ARG A 404 -10.49 -5.91 -22.75
N GLU A 405 -9.27 -6.28 -23.17
CA GLU A 405 -8.79 -7.66 -23.13
C GLU A 405 -8.72 -8.16 -21.68
N ASP A 406 -8.09 -7.39 -20.79
CA ASP A 406 -7.87 -7.78 -19.40
C ASP A 406 -9.20 -8.06 -18.66
N ILE A 407 -10.19 -7.16 -18.78
CA ILE A 407 -11.50 -7.35 -18.13
C ILE A 407 -12.29 -8.52 -18.75
N SER A 408 -12.13 -8.77 -20.06
CA SER A 408 -12.70 -9.92 -20.73
C SER A 408 -12.12 -11.24 -20.22
N THR A 409 -10.81 -11.31 -20.06
CA THR A 409 -10.11 -12.50 -19.56
C THR A 409 -10.47 -12.79 -18.11
N LEU A 410 -10.55 -11.78 -17.24
CA LEU A 410 -10.81 -11.98 -15.81
C LEU A 410 -12.26 -12.35 -15.48
N PHE A 411 -13.23 -11.79 -16.21
CA PHE A 411 -14.64 -11.89 -15.82
C PHE A 411 -15.52 -12.62 -16.86
N GLY A 412 -14.92 -13.28 -17.85
CA GLY A 412 -15.61 -14.23 -18.72
C GLY A 412 -16.70 -13.63 -19.63
N ALA A 413 -16.55 -12.35 -20.00
CA ALA A 413 -17.51 -11.64 -20.86
C ALA A 413 -16.80 -11.02 -22.06
N ASN A 414 -17.46 -10.99 -23.23
CA ASN A 414 -16.91 -10.37 -24.43
C ASN A 414 -17.18 -8.85 -24.39
N TRP A 415 -16.26 -8.10 -23.77
CA TRP A 415 -16.32 -6.65 -23.69
C TRP A 415 -15.90 -6.04 -25.03
N THR A 416 -16.66 -5.05 -25.49
CA THR A 416 -16.34 -4.26 -26.68
C THR A 416 -15.81 -2.88 -26.29
N LEU A 417 -14.99 -2.27 -27.13
CA LEU A 417 -14.50 -0.90 -26.96
C LEU A 417 -15.09 -0.02 -28.07
N GLN A 418 -15.61 1.15 -27.70
CA GLN A 418 -16.15 2.14 -28.62
C GLN A 418 -15.55 3.51 -28.34
N ARG A 419 -15.06 4.16 -29.40
CA ARG A 419 -14.65 5.56 -29.37
C ARG A 419 -15.86 6.44 -29.67
N VAL A 420 -16.15 7.41 -28.82
CA VAL A 420 -17.37 8.24 -28.89
C VAL A 420 -17.07 9.72 -28.68
N ASP A 421 -17.77 10.59 -29.40
CA ASP A 421 -17.61 12.05 -29.24
C ASP A 421 -18.28 12.57 -27.95
N GLN A 422 -19.23 11.81 -27.40
CA GLN A 422 -19.89 12.09 -26.13
C GLN A 422 -20.04 10.79 -25.35
N LEU A 423 -19.53 10.78 -24.11
CA LEU A 423 -19.63 9.63 -23.23
C LEU A 423 -21.10 9.40 -22.81
N PRO A 424 -21.60 8.15 -22.85
CA PRO A 424 -22.94 7.81 -22.37
C PRO A 424 -23.03 7.92 -20.83
N SER A 425 -24.25 7.81 -20.30
CA SER A 425 -24.51 7.88 -18.85
C SER A 425 -24.28 6.57 -18.09
N SER A 426 -24.08 5.44 -18.79
CA SER A 426 -23.88 4.11 -18.21
C SER A 426 -22.74 3.34 -18.89
N GLY A 427 -22.22 2.32 -18.21
CA GLY A 427 -21.09 1.51 -18.68
C GLY A 427 -19.75 1.95 -18.09
N ILE A 428 -18.65 1.44 -18.66
CA ILE A 428 -17.29 1.87 -18.28
C ILE A 428 -16.85 2.98 -19.25
N LEU A 429 -16.53 4.13 -18.70
CA LEU A 429 -16.26 5.37 -19.40
C LEU A 429 -14.81 5.78 -19.15
N LEU A 430 -14.06 6.07 -20.21
CA LEU A 430 -12.65 6.39 -20.18
C LEU A 430 -12.42 7.79 -20.76
N GLY A 431 -11.64 8.64 -20.10
CA GLY A 431 -11.39 10.01 -20.57
C GLY A 431 -10.33 10.77 -19.79
N HIS A 432 -10.38 12.10 -19.89
CA HIS A 432 -9.50 13.03 -19.17
C HIS A 432 -9.79 13.07 -17.66
N PHE A 433 -8.78 13.35 -16.84
CA PHE A 433 -9.01 13.71 -15.45
C PHE A 433 -9.87 14.97 -15.35
N ARG A 434 -10.99 14.93 -14.61
CA ARG A 434 -11.92 16.07 -14.51
C ARG A 434 -11.53 17.12 -13.47
N GLY A 435 -10.53 16.84 -12.63
CA GLY A 435 -10.01 17.79 -11.66
C GLY A 435 -8.92 18.70 -12.24
N ASN A 436 -8.22 19.43 -11.37
CA ASN A 436 -7.04 20.19 -11.79
C ASN A 436 -5.81 19.27 -11.80
N GLU A 437 -5.30 18.94 -12.99
CA GLU A 437 -4.16 18.04 -13.18
C GLU A 437 -2.91 18.51 -12.44
N ARG A 438 -2.76 19.84 -12.24
CA ARG A 438 -1.63 20.44 -11.50
C ARG A 438 -1.60 20.07 -10.01
N ASP A 439 -2.72 19.58 -9.47
CA ASP A 439 -2.79 19.13 -8.08
C ASP A 439 -2.21 17.72 -7.90
N LEU A 440 -1.97 16.98 -9.00
CA LEU A 440 -1.40 15.64 -8.97
C LEU A 440 0.08 15.69 -9.32
N THR A 441 0.89 15.61 -8.28
CA THR A 441 2.36 15.69 -8.36
C THR A 441 3.01 14.43 -7.83
N TYR A 442 4.25 14.19 -8.24
CA TYR A 442 5.22 13.40 -7.48
C TYR A 442 5.53 14.08 -6.14
N GLU A 443 6.24 13.40 -5.25
CA GLU A 443 6.53 13.87 -3.89
C GLU A 443 7.45 15.10 -3.88
N ASN A 444 8.32 15.22 -4.89
CA ASN A 444 9.13 16.42 -5.15
C ASN A 444 8.36 17.60 -5.79
N GLY A 445 7.04 17.48 -5.95
CA GLY A 445 6.18 18.56 -6.47
C GLY A 445 6.07 18.66 -7.98
N ILE A 446 6.77 17.82 -8.76
CA ILE A 446 6.65 17.79 -10.23
C ILE A 446 5.28 17.20 -10.62
N VAL A 447 4.54 17.87 -11.50
CA VAL A 447 3.23 17.38 -12.01
C VAL A 447 3.41 16.09 -12.79
N THR A 448 2.49 15.13 -12.62
CA THR A 448 2.57 13.81 -13.27
C THR A 448 1.42 13.53 -14.22
N GLU A 449 1.73 12.94 -15.39
CA GLU A 449 0.79 12.36 -16.36
C GLU A 449 0.23 10.99 -15.88
N GLU A 450 0.73 10.46 -14.76
CA GLU A 450 0.33 9.17 -14.19
C GLU A 450 -0.83 9.27 -13.19
N GLY A 451 -1.30 10.47 -12.90
CA GLY A 451 -2.42 10.72 -12.01
C GLY A 451 -3.74 10.28 -12.63
N TYR A 452 -4.68 9.85 -11.80
CA TYR A 452 -5.99 9.41 -12.28
C TYR A 452 -7.11 9.58 -11.26
N GLU A 453 -8.33 9.47 -11.75
CA GLU A 453 -9.54 9.27 -10.96
C GLU A 453 -10.28 8.00 -11.38
N VAL A 454 -10.98 7.39 -10.42
CA VAL A 454 -11.97 6.35 -10.66
C VAL A 454 -13.25 6.75 -9.92
N GLU A 455 -14.30 7.12 -10.63
CA GLU A 455 -15.61 7.40 -10.04
C GLU A 455 -16.59 6.28 -10.39
N VAL A 456 -17.09 5.59 -9.37
CA VAL A 456 -18.20 4.65 -9.49
C VAL A 456 -19.49 5.38 -9.16
N ALA A 457 -20.47 5.29 -10.05
CA ALA A 457 -21.81 5.80 -9.85
C ALA A 457 -22.84 4.71 -10.21
N ASN A 458 -24.13 5.02 -10.11
CA ASN A 458 -25.18 4.06 -10.41
C ASN A 458 -25.14 3.62 -11.89
N GLY A 459 -24.73 2.38 -12.16
CA GLY A 459 -24.65 1.80 -13.50
C GLY A 459 -23.48 2.30 -14.35
N SER A 460 -22.55 3.07 -13.79
CA SER A 460 -21.36 3.55 -14.51
C SER A 460 -20.09 3.56 -13.68
N VAL A 461 -18.95 3.43 -14.37
CA VAL A 461 -17.62 3.72 -13.82
C VAL A 461 -16.93 4.67 -14.78
N TYR A 462 -16.46 5.80 -14.28
CA TYR A 462 -15.59 6.72 -15.00
C TYR A 462 -14.14 6.54 -14.56
N VAL A 463 -13.22 6.36 -15.50
CA VAL A 463 -11.77 6.38 -15.26
C VAL A 463 -11.17 7.52 -16.07
N GLY A 464 -10.67 8.53 -15.36
CA GLY A 464 -10.06 9.73 -15.94
C GLY A 464 -8.57 9.79 -15.67
N GLY A 465 -7.71 10.01 -16.66
CA GLY A 465 -6.26 10.17 -16.48
C GLY A 465 -5.78 11.59 -16.74
N THR A 466 -4.78 12.07 -15.98
CA THR A 466 -4.06 13.31 -16.32
C THR A 466 -3.24 13.13 -17.60
N GLY A 467 -2.79 11.89 -17.85
CA GLY A 467 -2.31 11.40 -19.13
C GLY A 467 -2.89 10.02 -19.47
N ALA A 468 -2.45 9.46 -20.60
CA ALA A 468 -2.87 8.15 -21.08
C ALA A 468 -2.42 7.03 -20.13
N ARG A 469 -1.19 7.10 -19.58
CA ARG A 469 -0.71 6.11 -18.59
C ARG A 469 -1.41 6.26 -17.24
N GLY A 470 -1.76 7.48 -16.83
CA GLY A 470 -2.60 7.71 -15.66
C GLY A 470 -3.95 6.99 -15.78
N MET A 471 -4.64 7.15 -16.91
CA MET A 471 -5.88 6.42 -17.18
C MET A 471 -5.65 4.90 -17.12
N PHE A 472 -4.56 4.40 -17.74
CA PHE A 472 -4.20 2.98 -17.68
C PHE A 472 -4.01 2.48 -16.24
N TRP A 473 -3.33 3.23 -15.37
CA TRP A 473 -3.21 2.91 -13.96
C TRP A 473 -4.56 2.91 -13.22
N GLY A 474 -5.46 3.82 -13.57
CA GLY A 474 -6.84 3.80 -13.11
C GLY A 474 -7.57 2.51 -13.49
N THR A 475 -7.32 1.97 -14.69
CA THR A 475 -7.87 0.66 -15.08
C THR A 475 -7.31 -0.49 -14.24
N ARG A 476 -6.03 -0.44 -13.83
CA ARG A 476 -5.45 -1.47 -12.93
C ARG A 476 -6.16 -1.47 -11.59
N SER A 477 -6.40 -0.28 -11.04
CA SER A 477 -7.16 -0.12 -9.79
C SER A 477 -8.60 -0.62 -9.94
N LEU A 478 -9.27 -0.31 -11.05
CA LEU A 478 -10.61 -0.83 -11.34
C LEU A 478 -10.64 -2.36 -11.38
N LEU A 479 -9.70 -3.01 -12.08
CA LEU A 479 -9.61 -4.47 -12.13
C LEU A 479 -9.39 -5.08 -10.74
N GLN A 480 -8.44 -4.55 -9.96
CA GLN A 480 -8.18 -5.02 -8.59
C GLN A 480 -9.42 -4.88 -7.70
N GLY A 481 -10.09 -3.72 -7.76
CA GLY A 481 -11.33 -3.48 -7.03
C GLY A 481 -12.43 -4.47 -7.39
N LEU A 482 -12.63 -4.73 -8.68
CA LEU A 482 -13.61 -5.71 -9.15
C LEU A 482 -13.26 -7.14 -8.72
N LEU A 483 -11.98 -7.52 -8.70
CA LEU A 483 -11.56 -8.84 -8.22
C LEU A 483 -11.83 -9.02 -6.72
N VAL A 484 -11.49 -8.02 -5.91
CA VAL A 484 -11.73 -8.01 -4.46
C VAL A 484 -13.22 -8.03 -4.14
N ALA A 485 -14.01 -7.23 -4.87
CA ALA A 485 -15.44 -7.06 -4.64
C ALA A 485 -16.32 -8.04 -5.44
N ASN A 486 -15.72 -9.09 -6.01
CA ASN A 486 -16.40 -10.11 -6.80
C ASN A 486 -17.33 -9.54 -7.89
N GLY A 487 -16.84 -8.52 -8.59
CA GLY A 487 -17.47 -7.91 -9.76
C GLY A 487 -18.51 -6.83 -9.48
N SER A 488 -18.72 -6.41 -8.22
CA SER A 488 -19.66 -5.32 -7.87
C SER A 488 -19.00 -4.28 -6.98
N LEU A 489 -19.05 -3.01 -7.39
CA LEU A 489 -18.46 -1.88 -6.68
C LEU A 489 -19.55 -0.91 -6.20
N PRO A 490 -19.47 -0.43 -4.95
CA PRO A 490 -20.33 0.64 -4.45
C PRO A 490 -19.95 1.99 -5.10
N SER A 491 -20.88 2.96 -5.07
CA SER A 491 -20.58 4.31 -5.56
C SER A 491 -19.51 5.02 -4.71
N GLY A 492 -18.68 5.83 -5.36
CA GLY A 492 -17.67 6.66 -4.73
C GLY A 492 -16.61 7.13 -5.71
N ARG A 493 -15.69 7.99 -5.26
CA ARG A 493 -14.66 8.59 -6.13
C ARG A 493 -13.26 8.49 -5.55
N VAL A 494 -12.43 7.79 -6.31
CA VAL A 494 -11.00 7.60 -6.23
C VAL A 494 -10.16 8.73 -6.86
N VAL A 495 -9.17 9.37 -6.24
CA VAL A 495 -8.12 10.12 -6.94
C VAL A 495 -6.76 9.64 -6.47
N ASP A 496 -5.85 9.35 -7.39
CA ASP A 496 -4.53 8.76 -7.09
C ASP A 496 -3.43 9.33 -7.97
N ALA A 497 -2.20 9.30 -7.47
CA ALA A 497 -0.99 9.60 -8.24
C ALA A 497 0.25 8.98 -7.55
N PRO A 498 1.25 8.49 -8.31
CA PRO A 498 2.48 7.97 -7.73
C PRO A 498 3.29 9.07 -7.02
N ALA A 499 3.97 8.72 -5.94
CA ALA A 499 4.91 9.59 -5.25
C ALA A 499 6.25 9.71 -6.00
N TYR A 500 6.74 8.65 -6.64
CA TYR A 500 8.00 8.66 -7.40
C TYR A 500 7.80 8.18 -8.82
N ALA A 501 8.54 8.76 -9.78
CA ALA A 501 8.44 8.43 -11.20
C ALA A 501 9.03 7.05 -11.52
N THR A 502 10.21 6.75 -10.96
CA THR A 502 10.92 5.48 -11.14
C THR A 502 10.47 4.47 -10.10
N ARG A 503 9.79 3.43 -10.57
CA ARG A 503 9.30 2.28 -9.79
C ARG A 503 9.66 1.03 -10.58
N GLY A 504 10.92 0.61 -10.47
CA GLY A 504 11.49 -0.40 -11.36
C GLY A 504 11.86 -1.71 -10.68
N TYR A 505 12.02 -2.73 -11.51
CA TYR A 505 12.62 -4.00 -11.14
C TYR A 505 13.69 -4.36 -12.16
N MET A 506 14.76 -5.01 -11.71
CA MET A 506 15.88 -5.43 -12.53
C MET A 506 16.00 -6.95 -12.54
N LEU A 507 16.27 -7.50 -13.72
CA LEU A 507 16.57 -8.93 -13.90
C LEU A 507 17.93 -9.10 -14.57
N ASP A 508 18.81 -9.86 -13.92
CA ASP A 508 20.11 -10.26 -14.44
C ASP A 508 19.97 -11.29 -15.58
N ALA A 509 19.91 -10.80 -16.82
CA ALA A 509 19.97 -11.62 -18.03
C ALA A 509 21.41 -11.87 -18.52
N GLY A 510 22.41 -11.22 -17.91
CA GLY A 510 23.83 -11.35 -18.20
C GLY A 510 24.47 -12.60 -17.60
N ARG A 511 23.89 -13.18 -16.54
CA ARG A 511 24.34 -14.45 -15.94
C ARG A 511 23.35 -15.60 -16.12
N LYS A 512 22.13 -15.32 -16.61
CA LYS A 512 21.09 -16.33 -16.91
C LYS A 512 20.26 -15.89 -18.11
N TRP A 513 20.10 -16.76 -19.10
CA TRP A 513 19.18 -16.46 -20.21
C TRP A 513 17.71 -16.72 -19.86
N TYR A 514 16.84 -15.88 -20.42
CA TYR A 514 15.38 -15.92 -20.30
C TYR A 514 14.71 -15.83 -21.68
N THR A 515 13.59 -16.53 -21.87
CA THR A 515 12.81 -16.43 -23.11
C THR A 515 12.08 -15.10 -23.20
N ALA A 516 11.85 -14.60 -24.43
CA ALA A 516 11.05 -13.40 -24.67
C ALA A 516 9.64 -13.50 -24.03
N ASP A 517 9.02 -14.68 -24.08
CA ASP A 517 7.70 -14.91 -23.47
C ASP A 517 7.72 -14.77 -21.95
N PHE A 518 8.73 -15.33 -21.26
CA PHE A 518 8.89 -15.15 -19.82
C PHE A 518 9.08 -13.67 -19.45
N LEU A 519 9.91 -12.95 -20.20
CA LEU A 519 10.16 -11.53 -19.97
C LEU A 519 8.87 -10.70 -20.13
N LYS A 520 8.06 -10.99 -21.15
CA LYS A 520 6.75 -10.36 -21.37
C LYS A 520 5.76 -10.68 -20.26
N GLU A 521 5.70 -11.93 -19.79
CA GLU A 521 4.85 -12.32 -18.65
C GLU A 521 5.24 -11.57 -17.36
N LEU A 522 6.54 -11.50 -17.06
CA LEU A 522 7.07 -10.78 -15.89
C LEU A 522 6.73 -9.27 -15.96
N CYS A 523 6.83 -8.68 -17.14
CA CYS A 523 6.45 -7.30 -17.38
C CYS A 523 4.95 -7.04 -17.19
N THR A 524 4.10 -7.95 -17.70
CA THR A 524 2.66 -7.90 -17.47
C THR A 524 2.32 -8.00 -15.98
N TYR A 525 3.01 -8.87 -15.24
CA TYR A 525 2.86 -9.02 -13.79
C TYR A 525 3.22 -7.73 -13.05
N ALA A 526 4.37 -7.12 -13.36
CA ALA A 526 4.83 -5.88 -12.75
C ALA A 526 3.90 -4.68 -13.05
N SER A 527 3.39 -4.59 -14.28
CA SER A 527 2.40 -3.61 -14.71
C SER A 527 1.11 -3.66 -13.88
N PHE A 528 0.62 -4.86 -13.53
CA PHE A 528 -0.59 -4.99 -12.73
C PHE A 528 -0.46 -4.29 -11.37
N PHE A 529 0.77 -4.23 -10.82
CA PHE A 529 1.09 -3.52 -9.58
C PHE A 529 1.62 -2.09 -9.78
N LYS A 530 1.55 -1.55 -11.01
CA LYS A 530 1.93 -0.18 -11.38
C LYS A 530 3.43 0.14 -11.30
N MET A 531 4.27 -0.87 -11.50
CA MET A 531 5.69 -0.66 -11.82
C MET A 531 5.80 0.14 -13.12
N SER A 532 6.73 1.08 -13.19
CA SER A 532 6.94 1.93 -14.38
C SER A 532 8.10 1.48 -15.25
N GLU A 533 9.03 0.67 -14.72
CA GLU A 533 10.28 0.35 -15.39
C GLU A 533 10.68 -1.12 -15.26
N PHE A 534 11.25 -1.68 -16.33
CA PHE A 534 11.94 -2.96 -16.33
C PHE A 534 13.40 -2.75 -16.73
N HIS A 535 14.31 -2.82 -15.76
CA HIS A 535 15.74 -2.74 -15.98
C HIS A 535 16.27 -4.10 -16.48
N TYR A 536 16.69 -4.17 -17.74
CA TYR A 536 17.14 -5.38 -18.40
C TYR A 536 18.67 -5.42 -18.46
N HIS A 537 19.28 -6.09 -17.48
CA HIS A 537 20.72 -6.28 -17.35
C HIS A 537 21.22 -7.30 -18.38
N SER A 538 21.67 -6.82 -19.55
CA SER A 538 21.75 -7.65 -20.75
C SER A 538 23.08 -8.40 -20.96
N SER A 539 24.13 -8.05 -20.20
CA SER A 539 25.47 -8.63 -20.37
C SER A 539 26.22 -8.67 -19.05
N ASP A 540 26.86 -9.80 -18.72
CA ASP A 540 27.75 -9.94 -17.56
C ASP A 540 28.59 -11.23 -17.68
N ASN A 541 29.24 -11.61 -16.59
CA ASN A 541 29.93 -12.85 -16.37
C ASN A 541 29.78 -13.41 -14.96
N TYR A 542 30.01 -14.71 -14.86
CA TYR A 542 30.19 -15.35 -13.58
C TYR A 542 31.42 -14.78 -12.87
N PRO A 543 31.38 -14.52 -11.55
CA PRO A 543 32.52 -13.96 -10.84
C PRO A 543 33.79 -14.79 -11.02
N LEU A 544 34.88 -14.18 -11.48
CA LEU A 544 36.14 -14.90 -11.79
C LEU A 544 36.78 -15.61 -10.58
N ASN A 545 36.37 -15.25 -9.36
CA ASN A 545 36.84 -15.84 -8.11
C ASN A 545 35.94 -16.99 -7.60
N ARG A 546 34.94 -17.41 -8.37
CA ARG A 546 34.03 -18.53 -8.06
C ARG A 546 34.08 -19.58 -9.18
N GLY A 547 33.76 -20.83 -8.84
CA GLY A 547 33.52 -21.90 -9.83
C GLY A 547 34.58 -23.00 -9.90
N HIS A 548 34.53 -23.79 -10.98
CA HIS A 548 35.21 -25.09 -11.14
C HIS A 548 36.72 -25.02 -11.47
N ASN A 549 37.47 -24.07 -10.87
CA ASN A 549 38.90 -23.87 -11.16
C ASN A 549 39.17 -23.73 -12.67
N GLU A 550 38.32 -22.96 -13.35
CA GLU A 550 38.35 -22.76 -14.78
C GLU A 550 39.37 -21.68 -15.18
N THR A 551 39.94 -21.77 -16.38
CA THR A 551 40.64 -20.63 -16.97
C THR A 551 39.62 -19.53 -17.27
N TRP A 552 39.98 -18.25 -17.10
CA TRP A 552 39.06 -17.11 -17.34
C TRP A 552 38.33 -17.16 -18.70
N SER A 553 38.95 -17.75 -19.73
CA SER A 553 38.35 -17.94 -21.06
C SER A 553 37.19 -18.95 -21.09
N LYS A 554 37.05 -19.80 -20.07
CA LYS A 554 36.00 -20.82 -19.93
C LYS A 554 34.89 -20.40 -18.97
N VAL A 555 35.17 -19.48 -18.04
CA VAL A 555 34.19 -18.94 -17.09
C VAL A 555 32.98 -18.42 -17.84
N PHE A 556 31.75 -18.72 -17.39
CA PHE A 556 30.56 -18.25 -18.09
C PHE A 556 30.54 -16.72 -18.23
N SER A 557 30.25 -16.24 -19.44
CA SER A 557 30.03 -14.83 -19.77
C SER A 557 29.01 -14.77 -20.88
N HIS A 558 28.11 -13.81 -20.83
CA HIS A 558 27.00 -13.78 -21.75
C HIS A 558 26.60 -12.37 -22.13
N PHE A 559 26.07 -12.26 -23.35
CA PHE A 559 25.53 -11.04 -23.91
C PHE A 559 24.22 -11.45 -24.58
N SER A 560 23.11 -10.98 -24.04
CA SER A 560 21.78 -11.52 -24.32
C SER A 560 21.12 -10.93 -25.56
N LEU A 561 21.70 -9.92 -26.20
CA LEU A 561 21.22 -9.36 -27.47
C LEU A 561 22.15 -9.78 -28.61
N TYR A 562 21.58 -10.24 -29.73
CA TYR A 562 22.38 -10.69 -30.87
C TYR A 562 22.70 -9.54 -31.83
N PRO A 563 23.95 -9.15 -32.09
CA PRO A 563 24.26 -8.10 -33.07
C PRO A 563 23.98 -8.58 -34.50
N GLU A 564 23.12 -7.84 -35.20
CA GLU A 564 22.59 -8.20 -36.52
C GLU A 564 23.26 -7.42 -37.65
N GLU A 565 23.61 -6.15 -37.44
CA GLU A 565 24.13 -5.26 -38.48
C GLU A 565 25.66 -5.34 -38.55
N ASN A 566 26.35 -5.17 -37.42
CA ASN A 566 27.81 -5.25 -37.36
C ASN A 566 28.30 -6.68 -37.06
N THR A 567 28.76 -7.37 -38.11
CA THR A 567 29.25 -8.75 -38.01
C THR A 567 30.52 -8.93 -37.19
N GLU A 568 31.33 -7.87 -37.01
CA GLU A 568 32.51 -7.93 -36.13
C GLU A 568 32.10 -8.13 -34.67
N LEU A 569 30.99 -7.51 -34.24
CA LEU A 569 30.47 -7.62 -32.86
C LEU A 569 29.96 -9.02 -32.51
N GLN A 570 29.75 -9.90 -33.50
CA GLN A 570 29.33 -11.28 -33.22
C GLN A 570 30.36 -12.08 -32.41
N GLY A 571 31.60 -11.58 -32.29
CA GLY A 571 32.60 -12.12 -31.37
C GLY A 571 32.22 -12.04 -29.89
N LEU A 572 31.28 -11.16 -29.51
CA LEU A 572 30.69 -11.11 -28.15
C LEU A 572 29.88 -12.38 -27.83
N ILE A 573 29.34 -13.06 -28.84
CA ILE A 573 28.32 -14.10 -28.68
C ILE A 573 28.95 -15.49 -28.61
N GLN A 574 28.99 -16.05 -27.40
CA GLN A 574 29.40 -17.46 -27.17
C GLN A 574 28.23 -18.45 -27.32
N ARG A 575 27.00 -18.01 -27.04
CA ARG A 575 25.80 -18.88 -26.94
C ARG A 575 24.66 -18.29 -27.75
N ARG A 576 24.71 -18.45 -29.08
CA ARG A 576 23.76 -17.83 -30.02
C ARG A 576 22.29 -18.15 -29.73
N ASN A 577 21.97 -19.37 -29.33
CA ASN A 577 20.58 -19.79 -29.07
C ASN A 577 20.01 -19.23 -27.75
N GLU A 578 20.83 -18.52 -26.99
CA GLU A 578 20.47 -17.86 -25.74
C GLU A 578 20.49 -16.33 -25.93
N THR A 579 20.09 -15.83 -27.10
CA THR A 579 20.06 -14.39 -27.37
C THR A 579 18.70 -13.97 -27.91
N LEU A 580 18.35 -12.70 -27.72
CA LEU A 580 17.20 -12.05 -28.34
C LEU A 580 17.66 -11.42 -29.67
N SER A 581 16.88 -11.64 -30.72
CA SER A 581 17.00 -10.87 -31.96
C SER A 581 16.50 -9.43 -31.75
N ARG A 582 16.77 -8.54 -32.71
CA ARG A 582 16.20 -7.19 -32.73
C ARG A 582 14.68 -7.24 -32.66
N ALA A 583 14.08 -8.12 -33.46
CA ALA A 583 12.63 -8.29 -33.51
C ALA A 583 12.04 -8.76 -32.18
N ASP A 584 12.70 -9.70 -31.51
CA ASP A 584 12.26 -10.18 -30.18
C ASP A 584 12.36 -9.06 -29.12
N PHE A 585 13.42 -8.26 -29.17
CA PHE A 585 13.62 -7.17 -28.23
C PHE A 585 12.67 -5.98 -28.48
N GLU A 586 12.42 -5.64 -29.74
CA GLU A 586 11.41 -4.63 -30.11
C GLU A 586 9.99 -5.08 -29.72
N ASP A 587 9.65 -6.38 -29.90
CA ASP A 587 8.39 -6.96 -29.43
C ASP A 587 8.25 -6.89 -27.90
N LEU A 588 9.30 -7.23 -27.17
CA LEU A 588 9.33 -7.12 -25.70
C LEU A 588 9.08 -5.68 -25.23
N GLN A 589 9.81 -4.71 -25.79
CA GLN A 589 9.66 -3.31 -25.41
C GLN A 589 8.26 -2.77 -25.73
N LYS A 590 7.72 -3.14 -26.90
CA LYS A 590 6.36 -2.76 -27.30
C LYS A 590 5.31 -3.37 -26.37
N HIS A 591 5.44 -4.65 -26.04
CA HIS A 591 4.57 -5.34 -25.09
C HIS A 591 4.59 -4.66 -23.72
N CYS A 592 5.78 -4.33 -23.21
CA CYS A 592 5.93 -3.61 -21.95
C CYS A 592 5.32 -2.20 -22.01
N ALA A 593 5.57 -1.45 -23.10
CA ALA A 593 5.01 -0.12 -23.28
C ALA A 593 3.47 -0.14 -23.28
N GLN A 594 2.85 -1.10 -23.97
CA GLN A 594 1.38 -1.33 -23.95
C GLN A 594 0.83 -1.65 -22.55
N LYS A 595 1.71 -2.04 -21.62
CA LYS A 595 1.40 -2.28 -20.21
C LYS A 595 1.93 -1.16 -19.30
N GLY A 596 2.29 0.00 -19.85
CA GLY A 596 2.73 1.18 -19.09
C GLY A 596 4.15 1.07 -18.50
N VAL A 597 4.90 0.03 -18.86
CA VAL A 597 6.26 -0.24 -18.37
C VAL A 597 7.28 0.12 -19.44
N THR A 598 8.31 0.89 -19.09
CA THR A 598 9.44 1.18 -19.99
C THR A 598 10.58 0.20 -19.72
N VAL A 599 11.11 -0.44 -20.77
CA VAL A 599 12.33 -1.25 -20.62
C VAL A 599 13.54 -0.31 -20.64
N ILE A 600 14.41 -0.43 -19.64
CA ILE A 600 15.69 0.27 -19.52
C ILE A 600 16.78 -0.76 -19.78
N PRO A 601 17.36 -0.80 -21.00
CA PRO A 601 18.39 -1.76 -21.33
C PRO A 601 19.72 -1.34 -20.72
N GLU A 602 20.48 -2.34 -20.27
CA GLU A 602 21.83 -2.16 -19.76
C GLU A 602 22.84 -2.99 -20.53
N ILE A 603 23.92 -2.36 -20.97
CA ILE A 603 25.10 -3.04 -21.52
C ILE A 603 26.29 -2.66 -20.65
N GLU A 604 26.84 -3.65 -19.94
CA GLU A 604 27.90 -3.45 -18.96
C GLU A 604 29.27 -3.14 -19.57
N ALA A 605 29.89 -2.07 -19.06
CA ALA A 605 31.30 -1.71 -19.22
C ALA A 605 31.62 -0.50 -18.30
N PRO A 606 32.84 -0.38 -17.74
CA PRO A 606 34.05 -1.13 -18.06
C PRO A 606 34.36 -2.28 -17.09
N GLY A 607 33.61 -2.38 -15.99
CA GLY A 607 33.52 -3.58 -15.16
C GLY A 607 32.71 -4.68 -15.87
N HIS A 608 32.72 -5.89 -15.30
CA HIS A 608 31.84 -6.99 -15.75
C HIS A 608 31.88 -7.30 -17.26
N ALA A 609 33.01 -6.98 -17.91
CA ALA A 609 33.15 -6.92 -19.36
C ALA A 609 33.79 -8.18 -19.96
N LEU A 610 33.68 -9.34 -19.30
CA LEU A 610 34.37 -10.57 -19.75
C LEU A 610 33.92 -11.03 -21.14
N ALA A 611 32.69 -10.72 -21.56
CA ALA A 611 32.24 -10.98 -22.92
C ALA A 611 33.08 -10.21 -23.96
N ILE A 612 33.45 -8.96 -23.66
CA ILE A 612 34.31 -8.12 -24.51
C ILE A 612 35.75 -8.61 -24.43
N THR A 613 36.29 -8.84 -23.24
CA THR A 613 37.71 -9.23 -23.09
C THR A 613 38.00 -10.65 -23.55
N LYS A 614 37.02 -11.57 -23.59
CA LYS A 614 37.20 -12.86 -24.27
C LYS A 614 37.27 -12.72 -25.78
N TRP A 615 36.51 -11.79 -26.33
CA TRP A 615 36.52 -11.50 -27.75
C TRP A 615 37.80 -10.78 -28.17
N LYS A 616 38.21 -9.75 -27.41
CA LYS A 616 39.45 -8.97 -27.60
C LYS A 616 40.30 -9.00 -26.32
N PRO A 617 41.08 -10.07 -26.08
CA PRO A 617 41.90 -10.24 -24.87
C PRO A 617 42.94 -9.15 -24.61
N GLU A 618 43.39 -8.47 -25.66
CA GLU A 618 44.30 -7.32 -25.60
C GLU A 618 43.70 -6.11 -24.88
N LEU A 619 42.37 -6.00 -24.80
CA LEU A 619 41.67 -4.92 -24.09
C LEU A 619 41.51 -5.19 -22.60
N ALA A 620 41.94 -6.35 -22.09
CA ALA A 620 41.73 -6.73 -20.69
C ALA A 620 42.81 -6.14 -19.78
N LEU A 621 42.41 -5.70 -18.58
CA LEU A 621 43.34 -5.52 -17.46
C LEU A 621 43.84 -6.88 -16.93
N ALA A 622 44.61 -6.84 -15.82
CA ALA A 622 45.04 -8.03 -15.12
C ALA A 622 43.84 -8.84 -14.59
N LYS A 623 42.87 -8.15 -13.97
CA LYS A 623 41.56 -8.70 -13.62
C LYS A 623 40.74 -8.78 -14.92
N LYS A 624 40.54 -10.00 -15.43
CA LYS A 624 40.17 -10.25 -16.84
C LYS A 624 38.76 -9.82 -17.24
N ASP A 625 37.90 -9.53 -16.29
CA ASP A 625 36.57 -8.96 -16.46
C ASP A 625 36.56 -7.42 -16.45
N LEU A 626 37.73 -6.75 -16.34
CA LEU A 626 37.84 -5.31 -16.46
C LEU A 626 38.48 -4.89 -17.79
N LEU A 627 37.90 -3.90 -18.46
CA LEU A 627 38.49 -3.26 -19.64
C LEU A 627 39.63 -2.33 -19.27
N ASN A 628 40.69 -2.30 -20.07
CA ASN A 628 41.79 -1.35 -19.98
C ASN A 628 41.42 -0.08 -20.75
N LEU A 629 40.83 0.90 -20.07
CA LEU A 629 40.34 2.14 -20.67
C LEU A 629 41.44 3.00 -21.31
N SER A 630 42.68 2.88 -20.82
CA SER A 630 43.87 3.52 -21.41
C SER A 630 44.29 2.91 -22.76
N HIS A 631 43.76 1.74 -23.15
CA HIS A 631 44.02 1.16 -24.46
C HIS A 631 43.25 1.94 -25.55
N PRO A 632 43.90 2.36 -26.66
CA PRO A 632 43.28 3.24 -27.66
C PRO A 632 42.01 2.66 -28.30
N ASP A 633 41.88 1.34 -28.36
CA ASP A 633 40.73 0.65 -28.96
C ASP A 633 39.61 0.32 -27.95
N ALA A 634 39.78 0.56 -26.64
CA ALA A 634 38.80 0.18 -25.63
C ALA A 634 37.49 0.99 -25.78
N ILE A 635 37.56 2.31 -25.70
CA ILE A 635 36.39 3.19 -25.86
C ILE A 635 35.77 3.07 -27.26
N PRO A 636 36.55 3.05 -28.37
CA PRO A 636 35.99 2.79 -29.70
C PRO A 636 35.24 1.46 -29.80
N THR A 637 35.71 0.40 -29.15
CA THR A 637 35.02 -0.90 -29.13
C THR A 637 33.68 -0.78 -28.41
N VAL A 638 33.65 -0.16 -27.22
CA VAL A 638 32.40 0.05 -26.47
C VAL A 638 31.42 0.93 -27.26
N LYS A 639 31.89 2.01 -27.90
CA LYS A 639 31.08 2.86 -28.77
C LYS A 639 30.51 2.11 -29.98
N ALA A 640 31.27 1.18 -30.57
CA ALA A 640 30.78 0.33 -31.65
C ALA A 640 29.64 -0.59 -31.19
N ILE A 641 29.75 -1.16 -29.98
CA ILE A 641 28.69 -1.96 -29.35
C ILE A 641 27.44 -1.10 -29.15
N TRP A 642 27.58 0.07 -28.53
CA TRP A 642 26.43 0.98 -28.34
C TRP A 642 25.84 1.47 -29.67
N SER A 643 26.65 1.70 -30.70
CA SER A 643 26.14 2.11 -32.03
C SER A 643 25.21 1.07 -32.66
N GLU A 644 25.46 -0.23 -32.45
CA GLU A 644 24.60 -1.33 -32.91
C GLU A 644 23.24 -1.29 -32.22
N PHE A 645 23.22 -1.13 -30.90
CA PHE A 645 22.01 -1.36 -30.09
C PHE A 645 21.22 -0.09 -29.73
N LEU A 646 21.83 1.10 -29.71
CA LEU A 646 21.12 2.36 -29.44
C LEU A 646 19.86 2.56 -30.28
N PRO A 647 19.84 2.24 -31.60
CA PRO A 647 18.64 2.36 -32.42
C PRO A 647 17.51 1.40 -32.03
N TRP A 648 17.81 0.31 -31.31
CA TRP A 648 16.83 -0.67 -30.85
C TRP A 648 16.06 -0.16 -29.63
N PHE A 649 16.70 0.69 -28.82
CA PHE A 649 16.26 1.05 -27.49
C PHE A 649 15.22 2.18 -27.53
N GLN A 650 13.96 1.85 -27.27
CA GLN A 650 12.81 2.76 -27.33
C GLN A 650 12.55 3.47 -26.00
N THR A 651 13.62 4.01 -25.40
CA THR A 651 13.63 4.72 -24.12
C THR A 651 14.48 6.00 -24.20
N LYS A 652 14.16 7.00 -23.38
CA LYS A 652 14.93 8.24 -23.20
C LYS A 652 16.19 8.05 -22.35
N GLU A 653 16.27 6.96 -21.58
CA GLU A 653 17.38 6.65 -20.67
C GLU A 653 17.85 5.21 -20.88
N VAL A 654 19.17 4.99 -20.90
CA VAL A 654 19.82 3.67 -21.00
C VAL A 654 20.84 3.52 -19.87
N HIS A 655 21.10 2.30 -19.41
CA HIS A 655 22.10 2.04 -18.37
C HIS A 655 23.39 1.57 -19.02
N ILE A 656 24.54 2.19 -18.68
CA ILE A 656 25.84 1.72 -19.19
C ILE A 656 26.58 0.85 -18.18
N GLY A 657 25.95 0.61 -17.03
CA GLY A 657 26.50 -0.21 -15.98
C GLY A 657 27.55 0.54 -15.19
N ALA A 658 28.79 0.15 -15.41
CA ALA A 658 29.99 0.81 -14.91
C ALA A 658 30.17 0.66 -13.39
N ASP A 659 29.81 -0.50 -12.84
CA ASP A 659 30.07 -0.89 -11.46
C ASP A 659 31.42 -1.62 -11.27
N GLU A 660 31.81 -1.76 -10.00
CA GLU A 660 32.95 -2.58 -9.52
C GLU A 660 34.28 -2.42 -10.29
N TYR A 661 34.57 -1.22 -10.77
CA TYR A 661 35.82 -0.90 -11.45
C TYR A 661 36.97 -0.58 -10.47
N ASP A 662 38.22 -0.58 -10.96
CA ASP A 662 39.39 -0.35 -10.12
C ASP A 662 39.49 1.13 -9.69
N SER A 663 39.40 1.39 -8.39
CA SER A 663 39.50 2.74 -7.82
C SER A 663 40.86 3.41 -8.07
N GLU A 664 41.93 2.65 -8.35
CA GLU A 664 43.23 3.23 -8.73
C GLU A 664 43.20 3.86 -10.14
N LEU A 665 42.17 3.56 -10.94
CA LEU A 665 41.95 4.04 -12.29
C LEU A 665 40.74 5.01 -12.38
N ALA A 666 40.42 5.70 -11.28
CA ALA A 666 39.27 6.60 -11.19
C ALA A 666 39.22 7.66 -12.30
N ASP A 667 40.34 8.30 -12.65
CA ASP A 667 40.37 9.32 -13.71
C ASP A 667 40.03 8.73 -15.09
N ASP A 668 40.52 7.52 -15.40
CA ASP A 668 40.18 6.81 -16.65
C ASP A 668 38.69 6.46 -16.68
N TYR A 669 38.16 5.98 -15.54
CA TYR A 669 36.74 5.69 -15.36
C TYR A 669 35.85 6.93 -15.58
N ILE A 670 36.15 8.05 -14.90
CA ILE A 670 35.36 9.29 -14.99
C ILE A 670 35.38 9.82 -16.43
N ASN A 671 36.54 9.80 -17.10
CA ASN A 671 36.63 10.18 -18.50
C ASN A 671 35.78 9.25 -19.39
N PHE A 672 35.80 7.94 -19.16
CA PHE A 672 34.99 6.98 -19.90
C PHE A 672 33.48 7.24 -19.74
N VAL A 673 32.96 7.36 -18.51
CA VAL A 673 31.52 7.56 -18.30
C VAL A 673 31.05 8.90 -18.87
N ASN A 674 31.86 9.96 -18.75
CA ASN A 674 31.57 11.26 -19.35
C ASN A 674 31.58 11.20 -20.89
N GLU A 675 32.60 10.55 -21.47
CA GLU A 675 32.69 10.37 -22.92
C GLU A 675 31.56 9.50 -23.48
N MET A 676 31.11 8.49 -22.74
CA MET A 676 29.95 7.67 -23.10
C MET A 676 28.64 8.43 -22.96
N ALA A 677 28.48 9.28 -21.94
CA ALA A 677 27.31 10.16 -21.80
C ALA A 677 27.18 11.09 -23.01
N ASP A 678 28.28 11.77 -23.38
CA ASP A 678 28.33 12.65 -24.54
C ASP A 678 28.05 11.89 -25.84
N PHE A 679 28.64 10.70 -25.99
CA PHE A 679 28.43 9.87 -27.17
C PHE A 679 26.98 9.41 -27.31
N VAL A 680 26.38 8.86 -26.25
CA VAL A 680 24.99 8.38 -26.27
C VAL A 680 24.03 9.54 -26.54
N ASN A 681 24.25 10.69 -25.91
CA ASN A 681 23.43 11.88 -26.08
C ASN A 681 23.55 12.45 -27.50
N SER A 682 24.76 12.68 -28.00
CA SER A 682 24.96 13.21 -29.36
C SER A 682 24.48 12.26 -30.47
N THR A 683 24.50 10.94 -30.22
CA THR A 683 24.06 9.93 -31.20
C THR A 683 22.54 9.75 -31.23
N SER A 684 21.87 9.83 -30.07
CA SER A 684 20.48 9.38 -29.94
C SER A 684 19.57 10.29 -29.12
N GLY A 685 20.10 11.35 -28.52
CA GLY A 685 19.38 12.24 -27.59
C GLY A 685 19.06 11.63 -26.23
N LYS A 686 19.56 10.41 -25.93
CA LYS A 686 19.30 9.71 -24.67
C LYS A 686 20.24 10.17 -23.57
N ARG A 687 19.79 10.08 -22.32
CA ARG A 687 20.66 10.18 -21.12
C ARG A 687 21.15 8.79 -20.71
N ILE A 688 22.24 8.75 -19.96
CA ILE A 688 22.75 7.49 -19.39
C ILE A 688 22.49 7.41 -17.88
N ARG A 689 22.37 6.17 -17.40
CA ARG A 689 22.43 5.78 -16.00
C ARG A 689 23.71 4.98 -15.76
N ILE A 690 24.29 5.12 -14.57
CA ILE A 690 25.41 4.30 -14.08
C ILE A 690 25.08 3.76 -12.69
N TRP A 691 25.68 2.64 -12.33
CA TRP A 691 25.76 2.23 -10.93
C TRP A 691 26.67 3.20 -10.18
N GLY A 692 26.28 3.60 -8.97
CA GLY A 692 27.16 4.34 -8.08
C GLY A 692 28.42 3.53 -7.79
N THR A 693 29.59 4.10 -8.05
CA THR A 693 30.90 3.46 -7.92
C THR A 693 31.80 4.35 -7.08
N TYR A 694 32.81 3.77 -6.43
CA TYR A 694 33.79 4.56 -5.69
C TYR A 694 34.97 4.95 -6.59
N GLU A 695 34.91 6.16 -7.16
CA GLU A 695 35.93 6.72 -8.05
C GLU A 695 36.64 7.95 -7.46
N PRO A 696 37.55 7.78 -6.50
CA PRO A 696 38.23 8.91 -5.88
C PRO A 696 39.14 9.65 -6.89
N SER A 697 38.70 10.82 -7.36
CA SER A 697 39.51 11.76 -8.15
C SER A 697 39.69 13.09 -7.43
N SER A 698 40.83 13.74 -7.68
CA SER A 698 41.11 15.10 -7.17
C SER A 698 40.90 16.20 -8.22
N ASN A 699 40.69 15.83 -9.49
CA ASN A 699 40.69 16.76 -10.62
C ASN A 699 39.50 16.59 -11.57
N LEU A 700 38.82 15.45 -11.55
CA LEU A 700 37.70 15.13 -12.45
C LEU A 700 36.44 14.82 -11.65
N GLU A 701 35.30 15.14 -12.23
CA GLU A 701 33.98 14.80 -11.69
C GLU A 701 33.13 14.14 -12.78
N ILE A 702 32.24 13.26 -12.36
CA ILE A 702 31.19 12.70 -13.22
C ILE A 702 30.22 13.82 -13.60
N SER A 703 29.83 13.90 -14.87
CA SER A 703 28.87 14.89 -15.35
C SER A 703 27.54 14.80 -14.59
N LYS A 704 26.96 15.95 -14.21
CA LYS A 704 25.66 16.02 -13.53
C LYS A 704 24.48 15.62 -14.42
N ASP A 705 24.71 15.50 -15.74
CA ASP A 705 23.71 15.00 -16.69
C ASP A 705 23.51 13.47 -16.57
N ILE A 706 24.44 12.77 -15.92
CA ILE A 706 24.39 11.33 -15.66
C ILE A 706 23.54 11.05 -14.42
N ILE A 707 22.69 10.03 -14.50
CA ILE A 707 21.85 9.56 -13.39
C ILE A 707 22.62 8.47 -12.65
N VAL A 708 22.70 8.55 -11.32
CA VAL A 708 23.41 7.57 -10.50
C VAL A 708 22.41 6.65 -9.81
N GLN A 709 22.48 5.35 -10.09
CA GLN A 709 21.73 4.32 -9.38
C GLN A 709 22.58 3.84 -8.20
N HIS A 710 22.27 4.36 -7.01
CA HIS A 710 22.98 3.99 -5.78
C HIS A 710 22.55 2.60 -5.33
N TRP A 711 23.53 1.74 -5.05
CA TRP A 711 23.28 0.36 -4.65
C TRP A 711 23.95 -0.09 -3.37
N GLN A 712 25.02 0.56 -2.92
CA GLN A 712 25.69 0.19 -1.68
C GLN A 712 26.45 1.37 -1.06
N TYR A 713 26.28 1.57 0.25
CA TYR A 713 27.15 2.44 1.03
C TYR A 713 28.61 1.98 1.00
N GLY A 714 29.49 2.88 0.56
CA GLY A 714 30.92 2.60 0.33
C GLY A 714 31.30 2.52 -1.14
N GLN A 715 30.31 2.37 -2.03
CA GLN A 715 30.49 2.63 -3.46
C GLN A 715 30.11 4.08 -3.76
N SER A 716 28.97 4.55 -3.26
CA SER A 716 28.59 5.96 -3.35
C SER A 716 27.87 6.41 -2.09
N ASP A 717 27.78 7.72 -1.87
CA ASP A 717 26.97 8.32 -0.81
C ASP A 717 25.79 9.09 -1.44
N PRO A 718 24.54 8.63 -1.25
CA PRO A 718 23.38 9.25 -1.89
C PRO A 718 23.07 10.65 -1.34
N ILE A 719 23.49 10.98 -0.11
CA ILE A 719 23.33 12.31 0.47
C ILE A 719 24.32 13.28 -0.19
N GLU A 720 25.59 12.87 -0.31
CA GLU A 720 26.62 13.67 -0.99
C GLU A 720 26.28 13.90 -2.46
N LEU A 721 25.77 12.85 -3.14
CA LEU A 721 25.34 12.95 -4.53
C LEU A 721 24.17 13.92 -4.69
N GLN A 722 23.17 13.89 -3.80
CA GLN A 722 22.05 14.82 -3.81
C GLN A 722 22.54 16.27 -3.58
N ASP A 723 23.38 16.48 -2.57
CA ASP A 723 23.93 17.81 -2.24
C ASP A 723 24.81 18.36 -3.38
N SER A 724 25.42 17.46 -4.14
CA SER A 724 26.20 17.77 -5.35
C SER A 724 25.37 17.91 -6.63
N GLY A 725 24.04 17.77 -6.55
CA GLY A 725 23.10 18.03 -7.63
C GLY A 725 22.90 16.90 -8.63
N TYR A 726 23.18 15.65 -8.27
CA TYR A 726 22.92 14.49 -9.15
C TYR A 726 21.45 14.04 -9.09
N ASP A 727 20.97 13.48 -10.21
CA ASP A 727 19.77 12.65 -10.23
C ASP A 727 20.12 11.24 -9.72
N LEU A 728 19.28 10.68 -8.85
CA LEU A 728 19.53 9.45 -8.10
C LEU A 728 18.38 8.46 -8.20
N ILE A 729 18.71 7.17 -8.19
CA ILE A 729 17.77 6.06 -8.05
C ILE A 729 18.21 5.18 -6.87
N ASN A 730 17.28 4.86 -5.99
CA ASN A 730 17.51 3.99 -4.83
C ASN A 730 17.44 2.51 -5.22
N SER A 731 18.58 1.85 -5.16
CA SER A 731 18.73 0.39 -5.28
C SER A 731 19.56 -0.17 -4.13
N GLU A 732 19.53 0.47 -2.96
CA GLU A 732 20.31 0.06 -1.79
C GLU A 732 20.13 -1.45 -1.51
N ASP A 733 21.26 -2.14 -1.54
CA ASP A 733 21.39 -3.59 -1.55
C ASP A 733 20.68 -4.24 -0.35
N TRP A 734 20.69 -3.56 0.80
CA TRP A 734 20.11 -4.06 2.02
C TRP A 734 18.63 -4.37 1.86
N TRP A 735 17.83 -3.52 1.23
CA TRP A 735 16.39 -3.81 1.07
C TRP A 735 16.05 -4.32 -0.34
N ALA A 736 16.78 -3.87 -1.37
CA ALA A 736 16.40 -4.01 -2.76
C ALA A 736 16.84 -5.31 -3.42
N TYR A 737 17.90 -5.96 -2.89
CA TYR A 737 18.58 -7.04 -3.61
C TYR A 737 18.07 -8.43 -3.21
N MET A 738 17.92 -9.27 -4.23
CA MET A 738 17.95 -10.71 -4.10
C MET A 738 19.10 -11.26 -4.92
N SER A 739 19.75 -12.30 -4.41
CA SER A 739 20.70 -13.06 -5.20
C SER A 739 20.28 -14.52 -5.21
N LEU A 740 19.86 -14.98 -6.38
CA LEU A 740 19.16 -16.24 -6.52
C LEU A 740 20.11 -17.39 -6.20
N LYS A 741 19.68 -18.27 -5.30
CA LYS A 741 20.47 -19.37 -4.71
C LYS A 741 21.73 -18.93 -3.97
N ASN A 742 21.90 -17.63 -3.71
CA ASN A 742 23.06 -17.09 -3.00
C ASN A 742 22.82 -17.02 -1.48
N ASP A 743 23.93 -16.91 -0.76
CA ASP A 743 24.09 -16.69 0.68
C ASP A 743 25.58 -16.52 1.03
N HIS A 744 26.48 -16.98 0.17
CA HIS A 744 27.89 -17.13 0.52
C HIS A 744 28.74 -15.89 0.25
N MET A 745 28.26 -14.69 0.55
CA MET A 745 29.13 -13.53 0.58
C MET A 745 28.98 -12.80 1.90
N PRO A 746 30.08 -12.56 2.63
CA PRO A 746 30.09 -11.56 3.67
C PRO A 746 30.15 -10.17 3.00
N ILE A 747 29.15 -9.83 2.18
CA ILE A 747 28.92 -8.43 1.83
C ILE A 747 28.31 -7.85 3.10
N LEU A 748 29.16 -7.20 3.88
CA LEU A 748 28.73 -6.41 5.01
C LEU A 748 28.40 -5.01 4.49
N PRO A 749 27.28 -4.41 4.94
CA PRO A 749 26.44 -4.88 6.05
C PRO A 749 25.28 -5.83 5.65
N ALA A 750 25.03 -6.11 4.37
CA ALA A 750 23.80 -6.76 3.90
C ALA A 750 24.00 -8.17 3.28
N PRO A 751 23.51 -9.26 3.92
CA PRO A 751 23.34 -10.53 3.21
C PRO A 751 22.17 -10.42 2.21
N TYR A 752 22.39 -10.90 0.99
CA TYR A 752 21.40 -10.92 -0.09
C TYR A 752 20.57 -12.21 -0.03
N PRO A 753 19.27 -12.14 0.31
CA PRO A 753 18.42 -13.32 0.41
C PRO A 753 18.09 -13.90 -0.98
N GLN A 754 17.73 -15.19 -1.02
CA GLN A 754 17.22 -15.84 -2.24
C GLN A 754 15.87 -15.27 -2.70
N PHE A 755 15.02 -14.88 -1.75
CA PHE A 755 13.70 -14.29 -1.98
C PHE A 755 13.67 -12.88 -1.41
N TYR A 756 12.91 -11.98 -2.03
CA TYR A 756 12.77 -10.62 -1.54
C TYR A 756 12.34 -10.61 -0.06
N ASN A 757 13.07 -9.86 0.77
CA ASN A 757 12.76 -9.79 2.19
C ASN A 757 11.77 -8.67 2.48
N VAL A 758 10.47 -9.00 2.37
CA VAL A 758 9.36 -8.09 2.64
C VAL A 758 9.47 -7.42 4.02
N THR A 759 10.04 -8.11 5.01
CA THR A 759 10.25 -7.56 6.37
C THR A 759 11.10 -6.30 6.34
N ARG A 760 12.11 -6.21 5.46
CA ARG A 760 12.95 -5.02 5.31
C ARG A 760 12.18 -3.81 4.73
N THR A 761 11.09 -4.06 4.00
CA THR A 761 10.19 -3.01 3.48
C THR A 761 9.18 -2.54 4.52
N VAL A 762 8.65 -3.43 5.35
CA VAL A 762 7.66 -3.04 6.39
C VAL A 762 8.30 -2.61 7.72
N ASN A 763 9.57 -2.98 7.93
CA ASN A 763 10.40 -2.62 9.09
C ASN A 763 11.80 -2.21 8.61
N PHE A 764 11.89 -1.11 7.87
CA PHE A 764 13.12 -0.51 7.40
C PHE A 764 14.11 -0.28 8.55
N ALA A 765 15.40 -0.50 8.28
CA ALA A 765 16.47 -0.47 9.29
C ALA A 765 16.21 -1.39 10.51
N ASN A 766 15.40 -2.44 10.34
CA ASN A 766 14.90 -3.30 11.41
C ASN A 766 14.11 -2.57 12.51
N VAL A 767 13.55 -1.40 12.22
CA VAL A 767 12.71 -0.64 13.17
C VAL A 767 11.25 -1.05 12.97
N PRO A 768 10.59 -1.66 13.98
CA PRO A 768 9.22 -2.11 13.85
C PRO A 768 8.26 -1.01 13.40
N GLY A 769 7.53 -1.24 12.32
CA GLY A 769 6.53 -0.32 11.76
C GLY A 769 7.10 0.86 10.95
N TRP A 770 8.42 1.04 10.89
CA TRP A 770 9.01 2.04 10.01
C TRP A 770 9.05 1.50 8.58
N GLN A 771 8.05 1.83 7.77
CA GLN A 771 7.99 1.30 6.41
C GLN A 771 8.92 2.07 5.47
N TRP A 772 9.63 1.32 4.64
CA TRP A 772 10.49 1.85 3.59
C TRP A 772 9.70 2.73 2.61
N ASP A 773 10.32 3.80 2.13
CA ASP A 773 9.92 4.55 0.95
C ASP A 773 11.18 4.99 0.18
N PRO A 774 11.09 5.40 -1.10
CA PRO A 774 12.27 5.66 -1.92
C PRO A 774 13.24 6.73 -1.40
N SER A 775 12.84 7.60 -0.46
CA SER A 775 13.77 8.56 0.18
C SER A 775 14.67 7.94 1.24
N LEU A 776 14.38 6.70 1.65
CA LEU A 776 15.11 5.98 2.68
C LEU A 776 16.22 5.13 2.05
N PHE A 777 17.44 5.63 2.14
CA PHE A 777 18.63 4.97 1.63
C PHE A 777 19.42 4.28 2.75
N ASN A 778 19.61 4.88 3.94
CA ASN A 778 20.59 4.36 4.92
C ASN A 778 19.94 3.45 5.98
N PRO A 779 20.11 2.11 5.93
CA PRO A 779 19.54 1.23 6.93
C PRO A 779 20.36 1.15 8.23
N VAL A 780 21.56 1.74 8.26
CA VAL A 780 22.50 1.68 9.40
C VAL A 780 22.46 2.97 10.21
N ASN A 781 22.71 4.12 9.56
CA ASN A 781 22.55 5.43 10.17
C ASN A 781 21.19 6.01 9.81
N THR A 782 20.20 5.71 10.65
CA THR A 782 18.79 6.07 10.41
C THR A 782 18.51 7.58 10.40
N THR A 783 19.50 8.40 10.78
CA THR A 783 19.42 9.87 10.74
C THR A 783 19.86 10.48 9.41
N GLU A 784 20.55 9.72 8.56
CA GLU A 784 21.04 10.15 7.25
C GLU A 784 20.13 9.60 6.15
N GLN A 785 19.08 10.35 5.81
CA GLN A 785 18.14 10.02 4.74
C GLN A 785 17.94 11.24 3.85
N LEU A 786 17.54 11.00 2.60
CA LEU A 786 17.06 12.09 1.76
C LEU A 786 15.75 12.63 2.31
N GLN A 787 15.48 13.91 2.06
CA GLN A 787 14.12 14.41 2.27
C GLN A 787 13.19 13.77 1.23
N PRO A 788 11.93 13.46 1.59
CA PRO A 788 10.97 12.88 0.64
C PRO A 788 10.74 13.71 -0.62
N ASP A 789 10.88 15.03 -0.52
CA ASP A 789 10.72 15.99 -1.62
C ASP A 789 12.04 16.33 -2.35
N ALA A 790 13.13 15.59 -2.06
CA ALA A 790 14.43 15.79 -2.70
C ALA A 790 14.30 15.69 -4.23
N SER A 791 14.64 16.78 -4.93
CA SER A 791 14.41 16.92 -6.37
C SER A 791 15.21 15.92 -7.22
N GLY A 792 16.39 15.49 -6.74
CA GLY A 792 17.24 14.53 -7.44
C GLY A 792 16.79 13.09 -7.27
N ASN A 793 15.92 12.77 -6.30
CA ASN A 793 15.45 11.40 -6.11
C ASN A 793 14.37 11.03 -7.13
N LYS A 794 14.73 10.22 -8.13
CA LYS A 794 13.80 9.74 -9.16
C LYS A 794 12.90 8.61 -8.67
N GLY A 795 13.30 7.88 -7.63
CA GLY A 795 12.57 6.73 -7.10
C GLY A 795 13.49 5.55 -6.82
N ALA A 796 13.06 4.33 -7.15
CA ALA A 796 13.75 3.11 -6.73
C ALA A 796 13.64 1.96 -7.72
N ILE A 797 14.62 1.04 -7.65
CA ILE A 797 14.66 -0.20 -8.43
C ILE A 797 15.09 -1.37 -7.52
N LEU A 798 14.28 -2.44 -7.46
CA LEU A 798 14.69 -3.72 -6.84
C LEU A 798 15.46 -4.58 -7.83
N ALA A 799 16.37 -5.45 -7.38
CA ALA A 799 17.25 -6.21 -8.27
C ALA A 799 17.31 -7.71 -7.94
N ALA A 800 17.16 -8.55 -8.97
CA ALA A 800 17.32 -9.99 -8.90
C ALA A 800 18.58 -10.43 -9.65
N TRP A 801 19.63 -10.76 -8.89
CA TRP A 801 20.94 -11.17 -9.42
C TRP A 801 21.10 -12.69 -9.54
N ASN A 802 21.78 -13.16 -10.58
CA ASN A 802 22.08 -14.58 -10.83
C ASN A 802 23.56 -14.92 -10.54
N ASP A 803 24.08 -14.50 -9.39
CA ASP A 803 25.50 -14.64 -9.01
C ASP A 803 26.05 -16.07 -9.04
N ASN A 804 25.17 -17.07 -8.99
CA ASN A 804 25.54 -18.50 -8.99
C ASN A 804 25.59 -19.12 -10.38
N GLY A 805 25.36 -18.32 -11.43
CA GLY A 805 25.55 -18.72 -12.82
C GLY A 805 24.30 -19.30 -13.48
N ALA A 806 24.43 -19.59 -14.77
CA ALA A 806 23.31 -19.91 -15.64
C ALA A 806 22.60 -21.24 -15.30
N ASP A 807 23.27 -22.17 -14.62
CA ASP A 807 22.75 -23.47 -14.21
C ASP A 807 22.25 -23.50 -12.75
N ALA A 808 22.33 -22.38 -12.02
CA ALA A 808 21.89 -22.36 -10.63
C ALA A 808 20.37 -22.27 -10.47
N THR A 809 19.66 -21.73 -11.47
CA THR A 809 18.25 -21.37 -11.38
C THR A 809 17.46 -21.82 -12.59
N THR A 810 16.18 -22.10 -12.39
CA THR A 810 15.20 -22.10 -13.48
C THR A 810 14.73 -20.67 -13.79
N GLN A 811 14.14 -20.45 -14.97
CA GLN A 811 13.61 -19.12 -15.31
C GLN A 811 12.52 -18.67 -14.31
N LEU A 812 11.63 -19.58 -13.89
CA LEU A 812 10.54 -19.27 -12.95
C LEU A 812 11.02 -19.01 -11.52
N GLU A 813 12.17 -19.53 -11.11
CA GLU A 813 12.74 -19.20 -9.79
C GLU A 813 13.11 -17.71 -9.68
N ALA A 814 13.41 -17.04 -10.80
CA ALA A 814 13.60 -15.59 -10.80
C ALA A 814 12.30 -14.83 -10.55
N TYR A 815 11.19 -15.28 -11.15
CA TYR A 815 9.88 -14.75 -10.80
C TYR A 815 9.56 -15.00 -9.32
N TYR A 816 9.76 -16.21 -8.79
CA TYR A 816 9.47 -16.49 -7.38
C TYR A 816 10.33 -15.67 -6.41
N ALA A 817 11.56 -15.32 -6.78
CA ALA A 817 12.41 -14.41 -5.99
C ALA A 817 11.80 -13.00 -5.89
N MET A 818 11.18 -12.51 -6.98
CA MET A 818 10.58 -11.17 -7.09
C MET A 818 9.09 -11.11 -6.76
N ARG A 819 8.40 -12.26 -6.70
CA ARG A 819 6.92 -12.36 -6.61
C ARG A 819 6.34 -11.59 -5.43
N GLU A 820 7.05 -11.51 -4.32
CA GLU A 820 6.59 -10.70 -3.17
C GLU A 820 7.14 -9.28 -3.20
N GLY A 821 8.32 -9.07 -3.80
CA GLY A 821 9.01 -7.79 -3.84
C GLY A 821 8.40 -6.77 -4.78
N ILE A 822 8.08 -7.16 -6.02
CA ILE A 822 7.41 -6.29 -7.01
C ILE A 822 6.18 -5.60 -6.41
N PRO A 823 5.19 -6.34 -5.87
CA PRO A 823 4.01 -5.70 -5.33
C PRO A 823 4.34 -4.87 -4.07
N ALA A 824 5.12 -5.38 -3.12
CA ALA A 824 5.46 -4.64 -1.89
C ALA A 824 6.20 -3.31 -2.16
N MET A 825 7.21 -3.34 -3.03
CA MET A 825 7.98 -2.15 -3.43
C MET A 825 7.10 -1.19 -4.23
N ALA A 826 6.29 -1.68 -5.18
CA ALA A 826 5.39 -0.83 -5.96
C ALA A 826 4.43 -0.05 -5.06
N ALA A 827 3.85 -0.71 -4.05
CA ALA A 827 2.95 -0.07 -3.10
C ALA A 827 3.64 1.04 -2.30
N ARG A 828 4.87 0.81 -1.82
CA ARG A 828 5.64 1.81 -1.07
C ARG A 828 6.15 2.95 -1.94
N ALA A 829 6.65 2.67 -3.13
CA ALA A 829 7.13 3.70 -4.06
C ALA A 829 5.98 4.53 -4.68
N TRP A 830 4.80 3.92 -4.86
CA TRP A 830 3.60 4.65 -5.27
C TRP A 830 3.08 5.56 -4.15
N ALA A 831 3.03 5.06 -2.91
CA ALA A 831 2.56 5.83 -1.76
C ALA A 831 3.55 6.93 -1.33
N GLY A 832 4.85 6.65 -1.36
CA GLY A 832 5.89 7.50 -0.81
C GLY A 832 5.74 7.73 0.70
N LYS A 833 6.25 8.86 1.18
CA LYS A 833 6.08 9.29 2.58
C LYS A 833 4.67 9.83 2.83
N ARG A 834 4.07 10.49 1.83
CA ARG A 834 2.74 11.12 1.88
C ARG A 834 1.56 10.13 1.90
N GLY A 835 1.77 8.91 1.42
CA GLY A 835 0.73 7.91 1.26
C GLY A 835 0.56 6.98 2.47
N VAL A 836 -0.45 6.10 2.38
CA VAL A 836 -0.77 5.16 3.48
C VAL A 836 0.27 4.03 3.52
N GLY A 837 0.63 3.61 4.73
CA GLY A 837 1.45 2.42 4.97
C GLY A 837 0.72 1.12 4.60
N ILE A 838 1.48 0.07 4.32
CA ILE A 838 0.98 -1.29 4.11
C ILE A 838 0.56 -1.89 5.45
N GLN A 839 -0.57 -2.60 5.49
CA GLN A 839 -0.90 -3.47 6.63
C GLN A 839 -0.06 -4.75 6.55
N ALA A 840 0.97 -4.85 7.40
CA ALA A 840 2.00 -5.89 7.29
C ALA A 840 1.47 -7.32 7.54
N ASP A 841 0.53 -7.48 8.48
CA ASP A 841 -0.13 -8.76 8.82
C ASP A 841 -1.00 -9.31 7.68
N LYS A 842 -1.39 -8.40 6.79
CA LYS A 842 -2.27 -8.62 5.68
C LYS A 842 -1.50 -8.95 4.42
N LEU A 843 -0.41 -8.24 4.15
CA LEU A 843 0.33 -8.21 2.87
C LEU A 843 0.43 -9.56 2.12
N ALA A 844 0.87 -10.63 2.79
CA ALA A 844 1.08 -11.94 2.18
C ALA A 844 -0.21 -12.55 1.58
N GLU A 845 -1.34 -12.47 2.28
CA GLU A 845 -2.63 -12.99 1.81
C GLU A 845 -3.10 -12.23 0.54
N GLY A 846 -2.80 -10.93 0.45
CA GLY A 846 -3.22 -10.07 -0.66
C GLY A 846 -2.42 -10.36 -1.93
N ILE A 847 -1.10 -10.53 -1.79
CA ILE A 847 -0.23 -10.99 -2.88
C ILE A 847 -0.69 -12.37 -3.34
N ALA A 848 -0.93 -13.30 -2.42
CA ALA A 848 -1.39 -14.64 -2.75
C ALA A 848 -2.72 -14.64 -3.51
N PHE A 849 -3.63 -13.70 -3.21
CA PHE A 849 -4.90 -13.56 -3.91
C PHE A 849 -4.76 -12.94 -5.30
N LEU A 850 -3.99 -11.85 -5.44
CA LEU A 850 -3.94 -11.03 -6.66
C LEU A 850 -2.88 -11.46 -7.67
N ALA A 851 -1.71 -11.92 -7.22
CA ALA A 851 -0.61 -12.34 -8.09
C ALA A 851 -1.05 -13.35 -9.18
N PRO A 852 -1.76 -14.45 -8.85
CA PRO A 852 -2.23 -15.40 -9.87
C PRO A 852 -3.38 -14.86 -10.74
N LYS A 853 -3.95 -13.70 -10.40
CA LYS A 853 -5.06 -13.04 -11.12
C LYS A 853 -4.62 -11.82 -11.92
N ALA A 854 -3.32 -11.50 -11.97
CA ALA A 854 -2.83 -10.48 -12.90
C ALA A 854 -3.12 -10.95 -14.34
N PRO A 855 -3.91 -10.21 -15.13
CA PRO A 855 -4.36 -10.64 -16.45
C PRO A 855 -3.22 -10.63 -17.47
N GLY A 856 -3.26 -11.54 -18.45
CA GLY A 856 -2.28 -11.60 -19.54
C GLY A 856 -0.94 -12.24 -19.20
N GLN A 857 -0.85 -12.97 -18.08
CA GLN A 857 0.32 -13.78 -17.69
C GLN A 857 -0.12 -15.05 -16.94
N ASN A 858 0.77 -16.04 -16.85
CA ASN A 858 0.58 -17.25 -16.04
C ASN A 858 1.90 -17.72 -15.40
N LEU A 859 2.63 -16.82 -14.72
CA LEU A 859 3.92 -17.11 -14.07
C LEU A 859 3.82 -18.14 -12.94
N ASP A 860 2.67 -18.25 -12.27
CA ASP A 860 2.42 -19.33 -11.30
C ASP A 860 2.12 -20.69 -11.98
N ARG A 861 2.02 -20.73 -13.32
CA ARG A 861 1.73 -21.90 -14.15
C ARG A 861 0.54 -22.70 -13.62
N ARG A 862 -0.64 -22.07 -13.54
CA ARG A 862 -1.88 -22.73 -13.11
C ARG A 862 -2.69 -23.20 -14.32
N LEU A 863 -3.48 -24.26 -14.14
CA LEU A 863 -4.41 -24.74 -15.19
C LEU A 863 -5.67 -23.84 -15.22
N PRO A 864 -6.29 -23.63 -16.40
CA PRO A 864 -7.39 -22.67 -16.60
C PRO A 864 -8.66 -22.84 -15.74
N ASN A 865 -8.81 -23.91 -14.93
CA ASN A 865 -9.93 -24.14 -14.01
C ASN A 865 -9.50 -24.57 -12.59
N SER A 866 -8.20 -24.47 -12.29
CA SER A 866 -7.63 -24.90 -10.99
C SER A 866 -7.62 -23.80 -9.93
N GLN A 867 -8.20 -22.63 -10.21
CA GLN A 867 -8.19 -21.48 -9.29
C GLN A 867 -9.25 -21.57 -8.17
N THR A 868 -10.12 -22.58 -8.20
CA THR A 868 -11.04 -22.93 -7.12
C THR A 868 -10.53 -24.19 -6.41
N PRO A 869 -9.94 -24.07 -5.20
CA PRO A 869 -9.37 -25.22 -4.50
C PRO A 869 -10.47 -26.19 -4.08
N SER A 870 -10.57 -27.33 -4.78
CA SER A 870 -11.36 -28.48 -4.35
C SER A 870 -10.38 -29.56 -3.89
N GLN A 871 -10.23 -29.72 -2.58
CA GLN A 871 -9.31 -30.68 -1.94
C GLN A 871 -9.68 -32.16 -2.14
N THR A 872 -10.71 -32.49 -2.94
CA THR A 872 -11.24 -33.86 -3.05
C THR A 872 -10.98 -34.55 -4.39
N SER A 873 -10.29 -33.91 -5.34
CA SER A 873 -10.01 -34.52 -6.65
C SER A 873 -8.67 -34.06 -7.23
N PRO A 874 -7.93 -34.93 -7.97
CA PRO A 874 -6.69 -34.55 -8.61
C PRO A 874 -6.93 -33.46 -9.66
N LEU A 875 -5.95 -32.55 -9.83
CA LEU A 875 -5.96 -31.48 -10.83
C LEU A 875 -5.92 -32.04 -12.25
N LEU A 876 -5.20 -33.16 -12.43
CA LEU A 876 -5.12 -33.92 -13.67
C LEU A 876 -4.95 -35.40 -13.33
N SER A 877 -5.72 -36.26 -13.99
CA SER A 877 -5.53 -37.71 -13.94
C SER A 877 -5.58 -38.26 -15.36
N TRP A 878 -4.56 -39.01 -15.74
CA TRP A 878 -4.43 -39.63 -17.05
C TRP A 878 -3.92 -41.07 -16.91
N THR A 879 -4.47 -41.98 -17.72
CA THR A 879 -4.06 -43.38 -17.79
C THR A 879 -3.98 -43.79 -19.25
N ARG A 880 -2.88 -44.47 -19.60
CA ARG A 880 -2.62 -44.96 -20.96
C ARG A 880 -3.73 -45.89 -21.43
N GLN A 881 -4.26 -45.63 -22.62
CA GLN A 881 -5.22 -46.48 -23.31
C GLN A 881 -4.51 -47.44 -24.27
N SER A 882 -5.13 -48.56 -24.61
CA SER A 882 -4.58 -49.51 -25.58
C SER A 882 -4.44 -48.94 -27.00
N SER A 883 -5.17 -47.87 -27.32
CA SER A 883 -5.11 -47.13 -28.57
C SER A 883 -4.01 -46.05 -28.61
N ASP A 884 -3.35 -45.78 -27.49
CA ASP A 884 -2.38 -44.68 -27.38
C ASP A 884 -1.09 -44.98 -28.12
N THR A 885 -0.59 -43.99 -28.87
CA THR A 885 0.71 -44.12 -29.54
C THR A 885 1.86 -43.97 -28.55
N THR A 886 3.09 -44.17 -29.02
CA THR A 886 4.30 -43.94 -28.21
C THR A 886 4.49 -42.48 -27.78
N THR A 887 3.79 -41.54 -28.43
CA THR A 887 3.77 -40.11 -28.08
C THR A 887 2.34 -39.62 -27.87
N ILE A 888 2.05 -39.06 -26.70
CA ILE A 888 0.74 -38.54 -26.31
C ILE A 888 0.85 -37.05 -26.01
N ASN A 889 -0.10 -36.26 -26.53
CA ASN A 889 -0.24 -34.85 -26.18
C ASN A 889 -1.28 -34.73 -25.07
N LEU A 890 -0.89 -34.11 -23.95
CA LEU A 890 -1.81 -33.77 -22.86
C LEU A 890 -2.44 -32.37 -23.04
N ASP A 891 -1.79 -31.51 -23.83
CA ASP A 891 -2.22 -30.14 -24.16
C ASP A 891 -2.47 -29.26 -22.91
N LYS A 892 -1.70 -29.47 -21.84
CA LYS A 892 -1.78 -28.70 -20.57
C LYS A 892 -0.53 -27.84 -20.28
N ALA A 893 0.44 -27.77 -21.20
CA ALA A 893 1.69 -27.03 -21.08
C ALA A 893 2.53 -27.37 -19.83
N SER A 894 2.37 -26.66 -18.71
CA SER A 894 3.15 -26.84 -17.48
C SER A 894 2.35 -26.46 -16.23
N TYR A 895 2.73 -27.02 -15.07
CA TYR A 895 2.14 -26.66 -13.77
C TYR A 895 3.19 -26.30 -12.71
N GLY A 896 3.03 -25.16 -12.04
CA GLY A 896 4.01 -24.60 -11.11
C GLY A 896 3.86 -25.11 -9.67
N PRO A 897 4.89 -25.01 -8.81
CA PRO A 897 4.80 -25.39 -7.40
C PRO A 897 3.75 -24.57 -6.59
N PRO A 898 3.21 -25.08 -5.46
CA PRO A 898 3.44 -26.42 -4.93
C PRO A 898 2.51 -27.49 -5.54
N TYR A 899 3.03 -28.69 -5.79
CA TYR A 899 2.26 -29.82 -6.32
C TYR A 899 2.86 -31.17 -5.96
N THR A 900 2.04 -32.22 -6.12
CA THR A 900 2.47 -33.62 -6.11
C THR A 900 2.19 -34.25 -7.47
N LEU A 901 3.22 -34.79 -8.11
CA LEU A 901 3.12 -35.50 -9.39
C LEU A 901 3.45 -36.98 -9.18
N THR A 902 2.48 -37.84 -9.45
CA THR A 902 2.63 -39.30 -9.35
C THR A 902 2.60 -39.92 -10.74
N LEU A 903 3.61 -40.74 -11.07
CA LEU A 903 3.78 -41.40 -12.36
C LEU A 903 3.90 -42.91 -12.17
N ASN A 904 3.10 -43.67 -12.92
CA ASN A 904 3.31 -45.12 -13.09
C ASN A 904 4.14 -45.35 -14.34
N VAL A 905 5.28 -46.04 -14.22
CA VAL A 905 6.30 -46.12 -15.28
C VAL A 905 6.71 -47.56 -15.56
N SER A 906 6.64 -47.99 -16.83
CA SER A 906 7.03 -49.33 -17.29
C SER A 906 8.31 -49.37 -18.13
N SER A 907 8.70 -48.27 -18.77
CA SER A 907 9.92 -48.16 -19.59
C SER A 907 10.43 -46.71 -19.63
N SER A 908 11.57 -46.45 -20.29
CA SER A 908 12.09 -45.09 -20.48
C SER A 908 11.02 -44.13 -20.99
N PHE A 909 11.05 -42.89 -20.49
CA PHE A 909 10.12 -41.86 -20.92
C PHE A 909 10.74 -40.48 -20.97
N THR A 910 10.05 -39.56 -21.64
CA THR A 910 10.23 -38.11 -21.55
C THR A 910 8.87 -37.45 -21.43
N LEU A 911 8.64 -36.71 -20.35
CA LEU A 911 7.58 -35.73 -20.20
C LEU A 911 8.16 -34.36 -20.57
N SER A 912 7.47 -33.60 -21.41
CA SER A 912 7.96 -32.31 -21.90
C SER A 912 6.90 -31.22 -21.81
N GLY A 913 7.33 -30.02 -21.44
CA GLY A 913 6.57 -28.77 -21.44
C GLY A 913 7.44 -27.61 -21.95
N PRO A 914 6.89 -26.40 -22.02
CA PRO A 914 7.65 -25.20 -22.42
C PRO A 914 8.76 -24.83 -21.42
N ASP A 915 8.54 -25.01 -20.12
CA ASP A 915 9.50 -24.57 -19.09
C ASP A 915 10.57 -25.62 -18.80
N THR A 916 10.19 -26.91 -18.83
CA THR A 916 11.01 -28.03 -18.35
C THR A 916 10.71 -29.34 -19.11
N SER A 917 11.59 -30.32 -18.94
CA SER A 917 11.32 -31.72 -19.27
C SER A 917 11.78 -32.66 -18.16
N LEU A 918 11.11 -33.81 -18.02
CA LEU A 918 11.47 -34.86 -17.07
C LEU A 918 11.64 -36.17 -17.85
N SER A 919 12.83 -36.75 -17.79
CA SER A 919 13.15 -37.97 -18.54
C SER A 919 13.73 -39.07 -17.65
N LEU A 920 13.35 -40.31 -17.93
CA LEU A 920 13.98 -41.49 -17.35
C LEU A 920 14.87 -42.16 -18.41
N VAL A 921 16.18 -42.04 -18.25
CA VAL A 921 17.18 -42.47 -19.24
C VAL A 921 18.01 -43.64 -18.72
N ALA A 922 18.39 -44.56 -19.61
CA ALA A 922 19.29 -45.65 -19.23
C ALA A 922 20.71 -45.12 -18.99
N THR A 923 21.34 -45.54 -17.90
CA THR A 923 22.72 -45.13 -17.60
C THR A 923 23.69 -45.94 -18.45
N ASN A 924 24.56 -45.28 -19.22
CA ASN A 924 25.66 -45.92 -19.93
C ASN A 924 26.79 -46.30 -18.95
N SER A 925 26.56 -47.31 -18.09
CA SER A 925 27.64 -47.95 -17.35
C SER A 925 27.99 -49.29 -18.00
N SER A 926 29.19 -49.34 -18.57
CA SER A 926 29.83 -50.55 -19.07
C SER A 926 29.86 -51.68 -18.01
N ILE A 927 29.43 -52.88 -18.43
CA ILE A 927 29.76 -54.21 -17.87
C ILE A 927 29.08 -54.55 -16.53
N ASN A 928 27.97 -55.30 -16.58
CA ASN A 928 27.84 -56.62 -15.93
C ASN A 928 26.53 -57.33 -16.34
N ASN A 929 26.65 -58.62 -16.63
CA ASN A 929 25.64 -59.51 -17.23
C ASN A 929 24.49 -59.90 -16.29
N ASN A 930 23.72 -58.93 -15.80
CA ASN A 930 22.38 -59.18 -15.25
C ASN A 930 21.40 -58.24 -15.97
N ASN A 931 20.29 -58.78 -16.48
CA ASN A 931 19.26 -58.12 -17.32
C ASN A 931 18.47 -56.97 -16.66
N THR A 932 19.10 -56.19 -15.78
CA THR A 932 18.54 -54.99 -15.15
C THR A 932 19.37 -53.79 -15.60
N HIS A 933 18.90 -53.07 -16.63
CA HIS A 933 19.50 -51.80 -17.01
C HIS A 933 19.19 -50.75 -15.92
N PRO A 934 20.20 -50.10 -15.32
CA PRO A 934 19.95 -49.02 -14.38
C PRO A 934 19.44 -47.77 -15.12
N TYR A 935 18.41 -47.12 -14.59
CA TYR A 935 17.87 -45.87 -15.12
C TYR A 935 18.13 -44.72 -14.14
N THR A 936 18.27 -43.50 -14.66
CA THR A 936 18.34 -42.27 -13.86
C THR A 936 17.26 -41.30 -14.33
N LEU A 937 16.60 -40.69 -13.36
CA LEU A 937 15.63 -39.63 -13.59
C LEU A 937 16.36 -38.29 -13.73
N ILE A 938 16.10 -37.56 -14.80
CA ILE A 938 16.74 -36.27 -15.11
C ILE A 938 15.66 -35.25 -15.41
N PHE A 939 15.70 -34.13 -14.70
CA PHE A 939 14.97 -32.92 -15.03
C PHE A 939 15.88 -32.01 -15.89
N SER A 940 15.38 -31.46 -17.00
CA SER A 940 16.09 -30.45 -17.79
C SER A 940 15.30 -29.16 -17.92
N THR A 941 15.96 -28.01 -17.82
CA THR A 941 15.37 -26.67 -18.06
C THR A 941 15.24 -26.36 -19.55
N ALA A 942 14.48 -25.30 -19.89
CA ALA A 942 14.28 -24.83 -21.27
C ALA A 942 15.59 -24.46 -22.00
N ASP A 943 16.63 -24.07 -21.26
CA ASP A 943 17.99 -23.79 -21.75
C ASP A 943 18.93 -25.03 -21.67
N ASN A 944 18.34 -26.22 -21.51
CA ASN A 944 19.00 -27.52 -21.59
C ASN A 944 20.01 -27.85 -20.47
N PHE A 945 19.96 -27.19 -19.31
CA PHE A 945 20.73 -27.64 -18.15
C PHE A 945 20.09 -28.92 -17.55
N PRO A 946 20.85 -30.02 -17.39
CA PRO A 946 20.34 -31.26 -16.83
C PRO A 946 20.61 -31.38 -15.32
N TYR A 947 19.58 -31.76 -14.57
CA TYR A 947 19.62 -32.00 -13.13
C TYR A 947 19.24 -33.46 -12.88
N PRO A 948 20.20 -34.36 -12.66
CA PRO A 948 19.89 -35.74 -12.28
C PRO A 948 19.30 -35.79 -10.87
N LEU A 949 18.43 -36.77 -10.62
CA LEU A 949 17.97 -37.09 -9.26
C LEU A 949 19.18 -37.57 -8.45
N ARG A 950 19.46 -36.90 -7.33
CA ARG A 950 20.60 -37.21 -6.45
C ARG A 950 20.14 -37.75 -5.11
N SER A 951 20.89 -38.73 -4.60
CA SER A 951 20.61 -39.37 -3.32
C SER A 951 20.96 -38.44 -2.17
N VAL A 952 19.95 -38.07 -1.39
CA VAL A 952 20.10 -37.21 -0.21
C VAL A 952 19.43 -37.82 1.01
N SER A 953 19.92 -37.49 2.19
CA SER A 953 19.26 -37.82 3.45
C SER A 953 17.93 -37.05 3.57
N PRO A 954 16.84 -37.67 4.04
CA PRO A 954 15.57 -36.98 4.26
C PRO A 954 15.64 -35.90 5.36
N LEU A 955 16.68 -35.95 6.21
CA LEU A 955 16.91 -35.02 7.32
C LEU A 955 17.78 -33.82 6.93
N ASP A 956 18.46 -33.87 5.79
CA ASP A 956 19.29 -32.76 5.30
C ASP A 956 18.43 -31.76 4.52
N GLY A 957 18.82 -30.48 4.48
CA GLY A 957 18.12 -29.46 3.67
C GLY A 957 17.08 -28.63 4.42
N HIS A 958 16.99 -28.76 5.74
CA HIS A 958 16.00 -28.07 6.59
C HIS A 958 16.61 -26.98 7.48
N ASP A 959 17.73 -26.41 7.07
CA ASP A 959 18.34 -25.26 7.76
C ASP A 959 17.33 -24.08 7.78
N PRO A 960 16.89 -23.60 8.95
CA PRO A 960 15.93 -22.50 9.04
C PRO A 960 16.43 -21.20 8.39
N GLY A 961 17.75 -20.96 8.35
CA GLY A 961 18.34 -19.81 7.68
C GLY A 961 18.42 -19.98 6.15
N HIS A 962 18.56 -21.23 5.70
CA HIS A 962 18.80 -21.58 4.29
C HIS A 962 17.96 -22.78 3.85
N PRO A 963 16.62 -22.65 3.83
CA PRO A 963 15.73 -23.76 3.51
C PRO A 963 16.02 -24.32 2.12
N GLY A 964 16.10 -25.65 2.03
CA GLY A 964 16.47 -26.38 0.82
C GLY A 964 17.97 -26.47 0.56
N ARG A 965 18.84 -25.81 1.34
CA ARG A 965 20.30 -25.90 1.17
C ARG A 965 20.90 -27.05 1.98
N ILE A 966 21.82 -27.79 1.38
CA ILE A 966 22.63 -28.83 2.05
C ILE A 966 24.09 -28.42 2.02
N TRP A 967 24.66 -28.13 3.19
CA TRP A 967 26.07 -27.76 3.35
C TRP A 967 26.97 -28.99 3.26
N THR A 968 28.02 -28.93 2.43
CA THR A 968 28.88 -30.11 2.18
C THR A 968 29.63 -30.58 3.43
N ASN A 969 29.89 -29.69 4.39
CA ASN A 969 30.58 -29.99 5.64
C ASN A 969 29.63 -30.45 6.77
N GLN A 970 28.31 -30.39 6.57
CA GLN A 970 27.30 -30.73 7.59
C GLN A 970 26.29 -31.77 7.08
N SER A 971 26.58 -32.45 5.97
CA SER A 971 25.66 -33.37 5.31
C SER A 971 26.03 -34.83 5.51
N SER A 972 25.00 -35.68 5.57
CA SER A 972 25.09 -37.14 5.51
C SER A 972 24.76 -37.70 4.12
N SER A 973 24.48 -36.82 3.16
CA SER A 973 24.05 -37.15 1.79
C SER A 973 25.23 -37.52 0.90
N SER A 974 25.04 -38.48 -0.02
CA SER A 974 26.07 -38.86 -0.99
C SER A 974 26.08 -37.95 -2.21
N HIS A 975 24.93 -37.36 -2.55
CA HIS A 975 24.71 -36.57 -3.76
C HIS A 975 24.97 -37.33 -5.07
N GLU A 976 25.12 -38.65 -5.04
CA GLU A 976 25.31 -39.47 -6.23
C GLU A 976 23.98 -39.66 -6.99
N PRO A 977 24.01 -39.78 -8.34
CA PRO A 977 22.81 -40.05 -9.11
C PRO A 977 22.08 -41.32 -8.65
N VAL A 978 20.77 -41.20 -8.46
CA VAL A 978 19.91 -42.33 -8.05
C VAL A 978 19.71 -43.28 -9.22
N THR A 979 19.85 -44.57 -8.92
CA THR A 979 19.52 -45.67 -9.83
C THR A 979 18.10 -46.15 -9.57
N ILE A 980 17.28 -46.23 -10.63
CA ILE A 980 15.88 -46.64 -10.60
C ILE A 980 15.72 -47.94 -11.40
N THR A 981 14.95 -48.89 -10.84
CA THR A 981 14.54 -50.14 -11.50
C THR A 981 13.09 -50.05 -11.96
N LEU A 982 12.74 -50.80 -13.01
CA LEU A 982 11.41 -50.78 -13.63
C LEU A 982 10.69 -52.14 -13.52
N PRO A 983 9.34 -52.16 -13.49
CA PRO A 983 8.45 -51.00 -13.41
C PRO A 983 8.48 -50.33 -12.03
N THR A 984 8.11 -49.05 -11.95
CA THR A 984 8.08 -48.31 -10.69
C THR A 984 6.99 -47.24 -10.65
N THR A 985 6.64 -46.81 -9.43
CA THR A 985 5.87 -45.61 -9.19
C THR A 985 6.81 -44.49 -8.72
N LEU A 986 6.78 -43.36 -9.41
CA LEU A 986 7.50 -42.15 -9.02
C LEU A 986 6.51 -41.17 -8.39
N ARG A 987 6.78 -40.68 -7.20
CA ARG A 987 6.04 -39.57 -6.58
C ARG A 987 7.00 -38.40 -6.39
N ILE A 988 6.66 -37.25 -6.96
CA ILE A 988 7.48 -36.04 -6.94
C ILE A 988 6.70 -34.94 -6.25
N GLU A 989 7.15 -34.54 -5.07
CA GLU A 989 6.61 -33.37 -4.37
C GLU A 989 7.51 -32.18 -4.64
N THR A 990 6.93 -31.06 -5.10
CA THR A 990 7.70 -29.85 -5.40
C THR A 990 7.13 -28.65 -4.68
N ASP A 991 8.00 -27.87 -4.05
CA ASP A 991 7.71 -26.52 -3.53
C ASP A 991 8.90 -25.58 -3.80
N ILE A 992 8.70 -24.26 -3.66
CA ILE A 992 9.74 -23.25 -3.97
C ILE A 992 10.88 -23.20 -2.94
N ARG A 993 10.66 -23.67 -1.71
CA ARG A 993 11.63 -23.61 -0.61
C ARG A 993 12.52 -24.85 -0.60
N ASN A 994 11.93 -26.04 -0.69
CA ASN A 994 12.61 -27.34 -0.61
C ASN A 994 12.93 -27.95 -1.98
N GLY A 995 12.44 -27.34 -3.07
CA GLY A 995 12.61 -27.83 -4.43
C GLY A 995 11.82 -29.12 -4.65
N SER A 996 12.30 -29.96 -5.56
CA SER A 996 11.63 -31.20 -5.97
C SER A 996 12.24 -32.42 -5.30
N ARG A 997 11.43 -33.09 -4.48
CA ARG A 997 11.75 -34.31 -3.73
C ARG A 997 11.07 -35.51 -4.37
N VAL A 998 11.77 -36.64 -4.44
CA VAL A 998 11.32 -37.81 -5.20
C VAL A 998 11.28 -39.05 -4.32
N TRP A 999 10.18 -39.79 -4.43
CA TRP A 999 10.00 -41.11 -3.87
C TRP A 999 9.87 -42.13 -5.01
N VAL A 1000 10.49 -43.29 -4.82
CA VAL A 1000 10.44 -44.43 -5.75
C VAL A 1000 9.77 -45.58 -4.99
N ASN A 1001 8.60 -46.02 -5.45
CA ASN A 1001 7.76 -47.00 -4.74
C ASN A 1001 7.52 -46.63 -3.26
N ASP A 1002 7.18 -45.35 -3.01
CA ASP A 1002 6.95 -44.74 -1.69
C ASP A 1002 8.16 -44.67 -0.73
N GLU A 1003 9.34 -45.11 -1.15
CA GLU A 1003 10.59 -44.88 -0.43
C GLU A 1003 11.25 -43.59 -0.90
N PHE A 1004 11.70 -42.74 0.05
CA PHE A 1004 12.37 -41.48 -0.30
C PHE A 1004 13.71 -41.78 -0.99
N ALA A 1005 13.84 -41.35 -2.24
CA ALA A 1005 14.98 -41.65 -3.07
C ALA A 1005 15.99 -40.50 -3.12
N GLY A 1006 15.50 -39.26 -3.10
CA GLY A 1006 16.37 -38.09 -3.16
C GLY A 1006 15.68 -36.81 -3.62
N ARG A 1007 16.47 -35.89 -4.19
CA ARG A 1007 15.97 -34.61 -4.74
C ARG A 1007 16.76 -34.16 -5.97
N PHE A 1008 16.20 -33.21 -6.71
CA PHE A 1008 16.94 -32.47 -7.74
C PHE A 1008 17.69 -31.29 -7.11
N GLU A 1009 18.96 -31.14 -7.44
CA GLU A 1009 19.82 -30.12 -6.84
C GLU A 1009 20.99 -29.73 -7.76
N VAL A 1010 21.52 -28.53 -7.53
CA VAL A 1010 22.69 -27.95 -8.20
C VAL A 1010 23.78 -27.69 -7.15
N PHE A 1011 25.04 -27.82 -7.55
CA PHE A 1011 26.17 -27.50 -6.69
C PHE A 1011 26.50 -26.01 -6.79
N VAL A 1012 26.61 -25.34 -5.65
CA VAL A 1012 26.83 -23.90 -5.57
C VAL A 1012 28.18 -23.60 -4.94
N PHE A 1013 28.96 -22.75 -5.63
CA PHE A 1013 30.26 -22.24 -5.18
C PHE A 1013 30.10 -20.88 -4.51
N GLY A 1014 30.60 -20.76 -3.29
CA GLY A 1014 30.42 -19.59 -2.45
C GLY A 1014 31.66 -19.13 -1.72
N GLY A 1015 31.62 -17.91 -1.19
CA GLY A 1015 32.62 -17.39 -0.24
C GLY A 1015 34.01 -17.27 -0.85
N ARG A 1016 34.12 -16.87 -2.11
CA ARG A 1016 35.39 -16.92 -2.89
C ARG A 1016 35.98 -18.34 -2.90
N ASN A 1017 35.13 -19.34 -3.19
CA ASN A 1017 35.47 -20.77 -3.18
C ASN A 1017 35.90 -21.33 -1.80
N THR A 1018 35.31 -20.82 -0.71
CA THR A 1018 35.52 -21.36 0.65
C THR A 1018 34.28 -22.01 1.25
N LEU A 1019 33.11 -21.75 0.68
CA LEU A 1019 31.82 -22.27 1.12
C LEU A 1019 31.19 -23.05 -0.04
N PHE A 1020 30.76 -24.27 0.24
CA PHE A 1020 30.19 -25.16 -0.77
C PHE A 1020 28.88 -25.75 -0.27
N SER A 1021 27.89 -25.80 -1.14
CA SER A 1021 26.57 -26.34 -0.80
C SER A 1021 25.85 -26.88 -2.01
N TRP A 1022 24.92 -27.79 -1.78
CA TRP A 1022 23.93 -28.20 -2.78
C TRP A 1022 22.62 -27.45 -2.54
N SER A 1023 22.15 -26.76 -3.58
CA SER A 1023 20.88 -26.02 -3.58
C SER A 1023 19.82 -26.81 -4.32
N GLN A 1024 18.62 -26.85 -3.75
CA GLN A 1024 17.44 -27.46 -4.31
C GLN A 1024 17.04 -26.85 -5.67
N MET A 1025 16.53 -27.68 -6.58
CA MET A 1025 15.94 -27.25 -7.85
C MET A 1025 14.44 -27.55 -7.87
N ALA A 1026 13.64 -26.57 -8.26
CA ALA A 1026 12.19 -26.73 -8.39
C ALA A 1026 11.80 -27.11 -9.83
N LEU A 1027 11.36 -28.36 -10.01
CA LEU A 1027 10.74 -28.82 -11.25
C LEU A 1027 9.36 -28.15 -11.42
N VAL A 1028 9.15 -27.53 -12.57
CA VAL A 1028 7.81 -27.18 -13.03
C VAL A 1028 7.26 -28.43 -13.71
N ALA A 1029 6.07 -28.89 -13.38
CA ALA A 1029 5.54 -30.14 -13.93
C ALA A 1029 5.37 -30.02 -15.45
N PRO A 1030 6.06 -30.85 -16.27
CA PRO A 1030 5.91 -30.80 -17.72
C PRO A 1030 4.68 -31.60 -18.14
N LEU A 1031 3.64 -30.89 -18.60
CA LEU A 1031 2.32 -31.45 -18.93
C LEU A 1031 1.93 -31.21 -20.40
N GLY A 1032 2.92 -31.01 -21.28
CA GLY A 1032 2.69 -30.84 -22.71
C GLY A 1032 2.54 -32.18 -23.41
N LYS A 1033 3.62 -32.97 -23.42
CA LYS A 1033 3.68 -34.25 -24.14
C LYS A 1033 4.36 -35.34 -23.33
N ILE A 1034 3.85 -36.56 -23.47
CA ILE A 1034 4.43 -37.80 -22.97
C ILE A 1034 5.03 -38.56 -24.15
N LYS A 1035 6.27 -39.03 -24.02
CA LYS A 1035 6.90 -39.97 -24.95
C LYS A 1035 7.45 -41.16 -24.17
N GLY A 1036 7.17 -42.38 -24.61
CA GLY A 1036 7.67 -43.60 -23.96
C GLY A 1036 6.78 -44.12 -22.85
N GLY A 1037 7.37 -44.72 -21.81
CA GLY A 1037 6.72 -45.67 -20.88
C GLY A 1037 5.99 -45.13 -19.65
N VAL A 1038 5.31 -43.98 -19.73
CA VAL A 1038 4.40 -43.56 -18.64
C VAL A 1038 3.03 -44.20 -18.85
N ASP A 1039 2.56 -45.00 -17.90
CA ASP A 1039 1.28 -45.72 -17.96
C ASP A 1039 0.15 -44.99 -17.22
N GLY A 1040 0.51 -44.12 -16.27
CA GLY A 1040 -0.43 -43.26 -15.56
C GLY A 1040 0.25 -42.01 -15.01
N LEU A 1041 -0.50 -40.92 -14.95
CA LEU A 1041 -0.06 -39.62 -14.44
C LEU A 1041 -1.18 -39.03 -13.58
N VAL A 1042 -0.87 -38.66 -12.35
CA VAL A 1042 -1.77 -37.94 -11.45
C VAL A 1042 -1.05 -36.70 -10.95
N LEU A 1043 -1.68 -35.54 -11.09
CA LEU A 1043 -1.22 -34.26 -10.55
C LEU A 1043 -2.20 -33.79 -9.48
N GLU A 1044 -1.68 -33.47 -8.31
CA GLU A 1044 -2.44 -33.00 -7.15
C GLU A 1044 -1.90 -31.63 -6.70
N GLU A 1045 -2.78 -30.81 -6.15
CA GLU A 1045 -2.42 -29.52 -5.57
C GLU A 1045 -1.70 -29.72 -4.22
N GLY A 1046 -0.59 -29.01 -4.00
CA GLY A 1046 0.15 -29.06 -2.75
C GLY A 1046 1.02 -30.33 -2.56
N ILE A 1047 1.56 -30.49 -1.35
CA ILE A 1047 2.46 -31.59 -0.95
C ILE A 1047 1.83 -32.41 0.18
N GLY A 1048 2.09 -33.73 0.27
CA GLY A 1048 1.68 -34.57 1.40
C GLY A 1048 0.33 -35.30 1.32
N ALA A 1049 -0.35 -35.34 0.17
CA ALA A 1049 -1.68 -35.96 0.03
C ALA A 1049 -1.72 -37.51 0.05
N GLY A 1050 -0.56 -38.19 0.11
CA GLY A 1050 -0.44 -39.62 -0.18
C GLY A 1050 -0.59 -40.63 0.97
N GLN A 1051 -0.89 -40.26 2.22
CA GLN A 1051 -1.02 -41.25 3.31
C GLN A 1051 -2.48 -41.59 3.65
N SER A 1052 -3.02 -42.59 2.95
CA SER A 1052 -4.13 -43.43 3.45
C SER A 1052 -3.58 -44.56 4.33
N GLY A 1053 -2.98 -44.21 5.47
CA GLY A 1053 -2.44 -45.18 6.41
C GLY A 1053 -2.39 -44.63 7.82
N SER A 1054 -3.02 -45.31 8.77
CA SER A 1054 -3.02 -44.99 10.19
C SER A 1054 -1.60 -44.94 10.76
N GLY A 1055 -1.00 -43.76 10.82
CA GLY A 1055 0.30 -43.51 11.44
C GLY A 1055 0.39 -42.06 11.84
N ASN A 1056 0.52 -41.80 13.15
CA ASN A 1056 0.66 -40.48 13.77
C ASN A 1056 2.04 -39.85 13.46
N GLY A 1057 2.37 -39.68 12.18
CA GLY A 1057 3.57 -39.00 11.71
C GLY A 1057 3.28 -37.56 11.34
N SER A 1058 3.08 -36.70 12.34
CA SER A 1058 3.01 -35.25 12.13
C SER A 1058 4.36 -34.75 11.61
N TYR A 1059 4.51 -34.54 10.31
CA TYR A 1059 5.48 -33.56 9.82
C TYR A 1059 4.88 -32.18 10.07
N VAL A 1060 5.22 -31.67 11.24
CA VAL A 1060 4.93 -30.34 11.74
C VAL A 1060 5.69 -29.35 10.85
N GLY A 1061 5.01 -28.70 9.92
CA GLY A 1061 5.52 -27.48 9.30
C GLY A 1061 5.44 -26.34 10.32
N VAL A 1062 6.52 -26.04 11.05
CA VAL A 1062 6.61 -24.92 12.01
C VAL A 1062 8.10 -24.56 12.24
N PRO A 1063 8.53 -23.30 12.52
CA PRO A 1063 7.80 -22.01 12.61
C PRO A 1063 8.35 -20.87 11.72
N GLY A 1064 7.45 -19.99 11.27
CA GLY A 1064 7.78 -18.69 10.69
C GLY A 1064 6.60 -18.07 9.92
N GLN A 1065 5.64 -17.52 10.66
CA GLN A 1065 4.41 -16.83 10.23
C GLN A 1065 3.25 -17.72 9.71
N SER A 1066 2.42 -18.10 10.68
CA SER A 1066 1.01 -18.56 10.64
C SER A 1066 0.36 -18.89 9.29
N ALA A 1067 0.18 -20.18 9.05
CA ALA A 1067 -0.80 -20.71 8.11
C ALA A 1067 -2.21 -20.72 8.75
N ALA A 1068 -3.19 -20.30 7.96
CA ALA A 1068 -4.61 -20.21 8.25
C ALA A 1068 -5.24 -21.54 8.71
N GLY A 1069 -5.92 -21.49 9.86
CA GLY A 1069 -6.98 -22.43 10.19
C GLY A 1069 -8.30 -21.94 9.59
N ARG A 1070 -9.08 -22.84 8.98
CA ARG A 1070 -10.44 -22.56 8.49
C ARG A 1070 -11.29 -21.93 9.60
N VAL A 1071 -11.66 -20.67 9.43
CA VAL A 1071 -12.80 -20.02 10.08
C VAL A 1071 -13.88 -19.84 9.02
N GLY A 1072 -15.13 -20.08 9.42
CA GLY A 1072 -16.30 -20.00 8.54
C GLY A 1072 -16.46 -18.63 7.86
N VAL A 1073 -17.19 -18.67 6.75
CA VAL A 1073 -17.54 -17.53 5.90
C VAL A 1073 -18.30 -16.47 6.70
N SER A 1074 -17.60 -15.49 7.25
CA SER A 1074 -18.10 -14.14 7.57
C SER A 1074 -16.92 -13.25 7.97
N GLY A 1075 -16.62 -12.23 7.15
CA GLY A 1075 -15.62 -11.19 7.47
C GLY A 1075 -14.28 -11.40 6.78
N MET A 1076 -14.14 -10.91 5.55
CA MET A 1076 -12.88 -10.84 4.83
C MET A 1076 -12.44 -9.37 4.78
N GLY A 1077 -11.64 -8.94 5.75
CA GLY A 1077 -10.90 -7.66 5.66
C GLY A 1077 -9.71 -7.84 4.72
N MET A 1078 -9.82 -7.35 3.48
CA MET A 1078 -8.78 -7.44 2.45
C MET A 1078 -7.93 -6.16 2.37
N LEU A 1079 -6.68 -6.24 2.81
CA LEU A 1079 -5.49 -6.19 1.98
C LEU A 1079 -5.21 -5.14 0.88
N VAL A 1080 -4.18 -4.33 1.20
CA VAL A 1080 -3.42 -3.39 0.37
C VAL A 1080 -2.84 -4.07 -0.88
N PHE A 1081 -3.57 -3.99 -2.00
CA PHE A 1081 -3.05 -3.89 -3.37
C PHE A 1081 -4.13 -3.24 -4.22
N GLY A 1082 -3.85 -1.99 -4.59
CA GLY A 1082 -4.86 -1.02 -4.93
C GLY A 1082 -4.80 0.10 -3.91
N VAL A 1083 -3.67 0.83 -3.90
CA VAL A 1083 -3.75 2.25 -3.55
C VAL A 1083 -4.94 2.77 -4.35
N VAL A 1084 -5.92 3.32 -3.62
CA VAL A 1084 -7.16 3.95 -4.10
C VAL A 1084 -8.48 3.14 -4.17
N MET A 1085 -8.56 1.81 -4.04
CA MET A 1085 -9.88 1.10 -4.09
C MET A 1085 -10.52 0.67 -2.76
N LEU A 1086 -9.77 0.55 -1.65
CA LEU A 1086 -10.35 0.07 -0.38
C LEU A 1086 -11.14 1.13 0.40
N ASN A 1087 -11.07 2.40 0.00
CA ASN A 1087 -11.98 3.43 0.49
C ASN A 1087 -13.38 3.32 -0.13
N LEU A 1088 -13.54 2.63 -1.27
CA LEU A 1088 -14.86 2.38 -1.86
C LEU A 1088 -15.63 1.30 -1.11
N LEU A 1089 -14.95 0.24 -0.64
CA LEU A 1089 -15.65 -1.01 -0.31
C LEU A 1089 -16.27 -1.12 1.07
N GLY A 1090 -15.93 -0.28 2.04
CA GLY A 1090 -16.56 -0.37 3.37
C GLY A 1090 -16.48 -1.76 4.03
N ILE A 1091 -15.46 -2.56 3.68
CA ILE A 1091 -15.14 -3.85 4.33
C ILE A 1091 -13.91 -3.65 5.23
#